data_AF-A0A2S5VT43-F1
#
_entry.id   AF-A0A2S5VT43-F1
#
_cell.length_a   1.000
_cell.length_b   1.000
_cell.length_c   1.000
_cell.angle_alpha   90.00
_cell.angle_beta   90.00
_cell.angle_gamma   90.00
#
_symmetry.space_group_name_H-M   'P 1'
#
loop_
_entity.id
_entity.type
_entity.pdbx_description
1 polymer ?
#
loop_
_entity_poly.entity_id
_entity_poly.type
_entity_poly.pdbx_seq_one_letter_code
_entity_poly.pdbx_strand_id
1 'polypeptide(L)'
;MFVIPRFSRLRTEPNRAASLRRTTASAAITALVAAGLVTVGAGGAMAAPAPTVAKQAVDLKDGRYIVTLADEAAATYQGGVSGLAATQARSGTQLDADAASVVEYTDYLEGQQEEVAASVGADIDYSYSLTVNGFSADLTAEQAARLSSDRKVASVEPDRIYHPTSTPAADFLGLTGPDGVWAKTGGQDSAGEGAVIGVIDTGIAPENPSFAGEALGTTAGDAPYLDGSTIRFDKGDGTQFTGLCQTGEQFTAADCSTKVIGARYYVDGFGKANIGTAKTGEYVSPRDGDGHGSHTASTAAGESGVEATIAGAELGEISGVAPASKISAYKVCWSGPDPAVTTDDGCAGADLVAAIEQATADGVDVINYSIGGGSAETTVSATDVAFLGAAAAGIFVSASAGNSGPDSSTLDNASPWITTVGASTVAGNFQATAQLGDGQAFAGASITVTEPVTGAFVTAASVAAAGATTPALCGPGVLDPAKTAGKIVLCERGTFDRVAKSAEVARAGGIGMVLVNPTPNSTDSDTHSVPTVHLDADVYAAVTAYASTPGATVTLVPDNTTGIEEPTPQVAGFSSRGPVLADGSDILKPDVTAPGVAIIAATNNAEGGEPTYGLLSGTSMAAPHVAGLALLYLGERPNAPVSEIKSALMTTAYDTVDGDGQPVTDPFVQGAGHVDPTEYLDAGLLYLNGLDDWLAYIAGVGIETGSDPIDPSELNLASIAIGTLTGAETVTREVTSTSAGTYAATVQGLEGVDAIVTPSTLEFTAAGQTKSFEVAFTRTTAPVDEYATGSLTWTSADHVVRSPVAVNPVSIAAPAEVQGTGIDGSVDVTVTPGTTGEIALTAEGLAPGVVIPNPKDKRSPFTGSGKAKSSFTYPVTVPEGLLATRIDVDSADDAADLDLTVTRLEDGKAVEQFVSATASADESVTIEDPTAGSYVVQVDVFSIPKGTRTQDFTVTTFDLSTTTDEGAFQVSPNPLDAVQSAPTTYTASWTGLEPETAYLGRVAYSGTGATTYVRVESGPIPAPVATAPPVISGTPVVGQTLTASTGEWEAEGLAFSYQWYADGKPLAGQTRATYRVSPSVAGKSITVVVTAKPAAGLSGTATSEAVVVKLASTVTVGLKPSVVTSTQKAVVTVKVDSAAKAAPTGTVVVEVGSDSYEVTLDANGTGRVELPAYAKGRYTVTATYAGDAANAARTSSPKYLSVSR
;
A
#
# COMPACT_ATOMS: atom_id res chain seq x y z
N MET A 1 -50.69 -30.05 -15.21
CA MET A 1 -51.98 -30.13 -15.95
C MET A 1 -51.92 -29.04 -17.00
N PHE A 2 -51.92 -29.23 -18.32
CA PHE A 2 -52.03 -30.37 -19.28
C PHE A 2 -51.24 -29.91 -20.55
N VAL A 3 -50.63 -30.71 -21.44
CA VAL A 3 -50.38 -32.16 -21.61
C VAL A 3 -49.19 -32.27 -22.61
N ILE A 4 -48.09 -33.01 -22.38
CA ILE A 4 -47.86 -34.47 -22.54
C ILE A 4 -47.76 -34.94 -24.04
N PRO A 5 -46.83 -35.86 -24.39
CA PRO A 5 -45.51 -35.52 -24.97
C PRO A 5 -45.15 -36.46 -26.17
N ARG A 6 -43.86 -36.85 -26.34
CA ARG A 6 -43.31 -38.20 -26.73
C ARG A 6 -42.09 -38.09 -27.66
N PHE A 7 -41.10 -38.99 -27.67
CA PHE A 7 -40.73 -40.16 -26.83
C PHE A 7 -39.18 -40.33 -26.98
N SER A 8 -38.39 -40.63 -25.94
CA SER A 8 -38.15 -41.97 -25.34
C SER A 8 -37.58 -43.03 -26.32
N ARG A 9 -36.66 -43.93 -25.96
CA ARG A 9 -36.08 -44.31 -24.63
C ARG A 9 -34.95 -45.36 -24.83
N LEU A 10 -33.89 -45.34 -24.00
CA LEU A 10 -33.20 -46.53 -23.39
C LEU A 10 -32.51 -47.54 -24.37
N ARG A 11 -31.58 -48.44 -23.99
CA ARG A 11 -30.85 -48.75 -22.74
C ARG A 11 -29.63 -49.66 -23.02
N THR A 12 -28.75 -49.79 -22.02
CA THR A 12 -27.95 -50.99 -21.64
C THR A 12 -26.94 -51.62 -22.63
N GLU A 13 -25.68 -51.59 -22.20
CA GLU A 13 -24.65 -52.65 -22.28
C GLU A 13 -25.19 -54.08 -21.91
N PRO A 14 -24.48 -55.24 -22.04
CA PRO A 14 -23.00 -55.35 -22.01
C PRO A 14 -22.29 -56.54 -22.72
N ASN A 15 -20.95 -56.49 -22.63
CA ASN A 15 -19.98 -57.60 -22.47
C ASN A 15 -19.94 -58.83 -23.44
N ARG A 16 -18.87 -58.80 -24.27
CA ARG A 16 -17.79 -59.82 -24.39
C ARG A 16 -17.96 -61.14 -25.20
N ALA A 17 -16.88 -61.37 -25.98
CA ALA A 17 -16.21 -62.64 -26.32
C ALA A 17 -16.81 -63.58 -27.41
N ALA A 18 -16.00 -64.27 -28.23
CA ALA A 18 -14.58 -64.07 -28.61
C ALA A 18 -14.21 -64.90 -29.86
N SER A 19 -13.50 -64.31 -30.84
CA SER A 19 -12.84 -64.95 -32.01
C SER A 19 -12.19 -63.82 -32.86
N LEU A 20 -10.96 -63.86 -33.39
CA LEU A 20 -9.82 -64.78 -33.25
C LEU A 20 -8.51 -64.02 -33.60
N ARG A 21 -7.36 -64.50 -33.09
CA ARG A 21 -5.97 -64.02 -33.35
C ARG A 21 -5.59 -62.68 -32.67
N ARG A 22 -4.33 -62.61 -32.24
CA ARG A 22 -3.74 -61.54 -31.41
C ARG A 22 -2.20 -61.59 -31.53
N THR A 23 -1.54 -60.43 -31.43
CA THR A 23 -0.16 -60.21 -30.89
C THR A 23 1.04 -60.89 -31.63
N THR A 24 2.25 -60.32 -31.73
CA THR A 24 2.87 -59.11 -31.11
C THR A 24 4.16 -58.66 -31.83
N ALA A 25 4.63 -57.45 -31.50
CA ALA A 25 6.05 -57.03 -31.39
C ALA A 25 6.92 -56.71 -32.64
N SER A 26 7.21 -55.42 -32.79
CA SER A 26 8.56 -54.77 -32.63
C SER A 26 9.80 -55.16 -33.46
N ALA A 27 10.49 -54.08 -33.88
CA ALA A 27 11.95 -53.87 -33.95
C ALA A 27 12.84 -54.60 -35.00
N ALA A 28 13.17 -53.85 -36.07
CA ALA A 28 14.53 -53.52 -36.56
C ALA A 28 15.55 -54.59 -37.07
N ILE A 29 16.52 -54.09 -37.86
CA ILE A 29 17.84 -54.67 -38.27
C ILE A 29 17.88 -55.64 -39.50
N THR A 30 18.04 -55.03 -40.69
CA THR A 30 19.21 -55.16 -41.63
C THR A 30 19.51 -56.43 -42.47
N ALA A 31 19.86 -56.16 -43.75
CA ALA A 31 20.75 -56.90 -44.71
C ALA A 31 20.25 -58.06 -45.64
N LEU A 32 20.36 -57.79 -46.97
CA LEU A 32 21.01 -58.57 -48.07
C LEU A 32 20.53 -60.03 -48.39
N VAL A 33 20.68 -60.66 -49.58
CA VAL A 33 21.68 -60.58 -50.68
C VAL A 33 21.06 -60.96 -52.07
N ALA A 34 21.28 -60.13 -53.11
CA ALA A 34 21.57 -60.40 -54.56
C ALA A 34 20.82 -61.52 -55.38
N ALA A 35 21.07 -61.80 -56.69
CA ALA A 35 22.05 -61.32 -57.69
C ALA A 35 21.55 -61.46 -59.16
N GLY A 36 22.14 -60.71 -60.12
CA GLY A 36 21.96 -60.92 -61.57
C GLY A 36 22.73 -59.94 -62.49
N LEU A 37 23.53 -60.43 -63.43
CA LEU A 37 24.43 -59.68 -64.35
C LEU A 37 23.65 -59.02 -65.53
N VAL A 38 24.18 -58.12 -66.39
CA VAL A 38 25.56 -57.82 -66.84
C VAL A 38 25.74 -56.32 -67.21
N THR A 39 26.98 -55.87 -67.52
CA THR A 39 27.35 -54.59 -68.19
C THR A 39 27.07 -54.62 -69.71
N VAL A 40 27.26 -53.60 -70.58
CA VAL A 40 28.21 -52.44 -70.76
C VAL A 40 27.48 -51.36 -71.62
N GLY A 41 27.78 -50.05 -71.67
CA GLY A 41 28.73 -49.16 -70.97
C GLY A 41 29.40 -48.08 -71.89
N ALA A 42 30.03 -47.05 -71.28
CA ALA A 42 30.91 -45.98 -71.82
C ALA A 42 30.32 -44.73 -72.54
N GLY A 43 30.58 -43.53 -71.97
CA GLY A 43 30.99 -42.35 -72.76
C GLY A 43 30.46 -40.97 -72.35
N GLY A 44 31.29 -40.15 -71.68
CA GLY A 44 31.10 -38.69 -71.58
C GLY A 44 30.56 -38.16 -70.25
N ALA A 45 31.11 -37.02 -69.80
CA ALA A 45 30.66 -36.31 -68.59
C ALA A 45 30.53 -34.82 -68.88
N MET A 46 29.40 -34.21 -68.49
CA MET A 46 29.20 -32.78 -68.23
C MET A 46 28.00 -32.60 -67.28
N ALA A 47 28.02 -31.49 -66.54
CA ALA A 47 26.95 -30.85 -65.76
C ALA A 47 25.84 -31.73 -65.12
N ALA A 48 25.73 -31.68 -63.79
CA ALA A 48 24.52 -32.12 -63.10
C ALA A 48 23.37 -31.12 -63.35
N PRO A 49 22.13 -31.57 -63.61
CA PRO A 49 20.97 -30.69 -63.59
C PRO A 49 20.61 -30.29 -62.15
N ALA A 50 20.13 -29.05 -61.97
CA ALA A 50 19.56 -28.59 -60.71
C ALA A 50 18.25 -29.35 -60.39
N PRO A 51 17.87 -29.50 -59.11
CA PRO A 51 16.66 -30.22 -58.72
C PRO A 51 15.40 -29.46 -59.11
N THR A 52 14.48 -30.12 -59.82
CA THR A 52 13.14 -29.59 -60.08
C THR A 52 12.30 -29.67 -58.79
N VAL A 53 12.03 -28.54 -58.15
CA VAL A 53 11.04 -28.44 -57.08
C VAL A 53 9.65 -28.44 -57.71
N ALA A 54 8.71 -29.20 -57.14
CA ALA A 54 7.32 -29.20 -57.60
C ALA A 54 6.58 -28.00 -56.98
N LYS A 55 5.94 -27.15 -57.81
CA LYS A 55 5.02 -26.11 -57.32
C LYS A 55 3.86 -26.77 -56.56
N GLN A 56 3.51 -26.22 -55.40
CA GLN A 56 2.36 -26.62 -54.62
C GLN A 56 1.07 -26.11 -55.30
N ALA A 57 -0.05 -26.82 -55.15
CA ALA A 57 -1.31 -26.41 -55.78
C ALA A 57 -1.98 -25.29 -54.97
N VAL A 58 -2.25 -24.16 -55.61
CA VAL A 58 -2.94 -22.99 -55.04
C VAL A 58 -4.37 -22.93 -55.58
N ASP A 59 -5.33 -22.56 -54.74
CA ASP A 59 -6.75 -22.40 -55.11
C ASP A 59 -6.96 -21.04 -55.80
N LEU A 60 -6.67 -20.99 -57.10
CA LEU A 60 -6.74 -19.78 -57.93
C LEU A 60 -8.19 -19.36 -58.21
N LYS A 61 -8.46 -18.05 -58.09
CA LYS A 61 -9.78 -17.41 -58.20
C LYS A 61 -9.69 -16.18 -59.09
N ASP A 62 -10.82 -15.55 -59.39
CA ASP A 62 -10.82 -14.22 -60.01
C ASP A 62 -10.42 -13.19 -58.94
N GLY A 63 -9.48 -12.29 -59.27
CA GLY A 63 -8.95 -11.28 -58.34
C GLY A 63 -7.69 -10.60 -58.87
N ARG A 64 -7.04 -9.79 -58.04
CA ARG A 64 -5.75 -9.15 -58.38
C ARG A 64 -4.58 -10.09 -58.12
N TYR A 65 -3.57 -10.05 -58.96
CA TYR A 65 -2.40 -10.93 -58.90
C TYR A 65 -1.09 -10.19 -59.21
N ILE A 66 -0.03 -10.60 -58.53
CA ILE A 66 1.36 -10.29 -58.88
C ILE A 66 1.91 -11.48 -59.69
N VAL A 67 2.53 -11.19 -60.84
CA VAL A 67 3.06 -12.15 -61.81
C VAL A 67 4.56 -11.94 -61.96
N THR A 68 5.35 -12.78 -61.29
CA THR A 68 6.82 -12.72 -61.36
C THR A 68 7.31 -13.49 -62.59
N LEU A 69 8.17 -12.87 -63.40
CA LEU A 69 8.80 -13.48 -64.57
C LEU A 69 10.12 -14.21 -64.22
N ALA A 70 10.61 -15.03 -65.15
CA ALA A 70 11.72 -15.96 -64.93
C ALA A 70 13.12 -15.41 -65.27
N ASP A 71 13.22 -14.29 -65.99
CA ASP A 71 14.49 -13.59 -66.22
C ASP A 71 14.86 -12.76 -64.98
N GLU A 72 16.16 -12.55 -64.73
CA GLU A 72 16.67 -11.80 -63.57
C GLU A 72 16.18 -10.33 -63.59
N ALA A 73 15.99 -9.71 -62.42
CA ALA A 73 15.65 -8.28 -62.32
C ALA A 73 16.91 -7.41 -62.53
N ALA A 74 16.79 -6.14 -62.88
CA ALA A 74 17.97 -5.32 -63.19
C ALA A 74 18.98 -5.18 -62.02
N ALA A 75 18.52 -5.26 -60.77
CA ALA A 75 19.38 -5.30 -59.58
C ALA A 75 20.20 -6.59 -59.45
N THR A 76 19.72 -7.71 -60.00
CA THR A 76 20.33 -9.04 -59.88
C THR A 76 20.95 -9.58 -61.17
N TYR A 77 20.59 -9.03 -62.34
CA TYR A 77 20.99 -9.53 -63.65
C TYR A 77 22.50 -9.47 -63.93
N GLN A 78 23.11 -10.65 -64.08
CA GLN A 78 24.57 -10.82 -64.16
C GLN A 78 25.12 -10.77 -65.59
N GLY A 79 24.27 -10.52 -66.58
CA GLY A 79 24.59 -10.59 -68.00
C GLY A 79 24.33 -11.97 -68.59
N GLY A 80 23.63 -12.02 -69.73
CA GLY A 80 23.30 -13.27 -70.42
C GLY A 80 22.42 -13.09 -71.66
N VAL A 81 21.58 -12.05 -71.68
CA VAL A 81 20.75 -11.69 -72.84
C VAL A 81 21.62 -11.05 -73.92
N SER A 82 21.49 -11.53 -75.16
CA SER A 82 22.37 -11.17 -76.28
C SER A 82 22.17 -9.72 -76.74
N GLY A 83 23.00 -8.82 -76.20
CA GLY A 83 23.05 -7.40 -76.57
C GLY A 83 22.95 -6.45 -75.38
N LEU A 84 22.55 -6.96 -74.21
CA LEU A 84 22.31 -6.19 -72.99
C LEU A 84 23.44 -6.46 -71.98
N ALA A 85 24.04 -5.39 -71.47
CA ALA A 85 25.14 -5.49 -70.50
C ALA A 85 24.63 -5.95 -69.12
N ALA A 86 25.50 -6.59 -68.33
CA ALA A 86 25.20 -6.94 -66.94
C ALA A 86 24.92 -5.67 -66.12
N THR A 87 23.80 -5.67 -65.39
CA THR A 87 23.31 -4.51 -64.63
C THR A 87 23.54 -4.65 -63.13
N GLN A 88 23.65 -5.88 -62.62
CA GLN A 88 23.93 -6.15 -61.21
C GLN A 88 25.07 -5.27 -60.70
N ALA A 89 24.77 -4.49 -59.66
CA ALA A 89 25.74 -3.60 -59.05
C ALA A 89 26.93 -4.40 -58.51
N ARG A 90 28.16 -3.91 -58.75
CA ARG A 90 29.36 -4.58 -58.26
C ARG A 90 29.42 -4.46 -56.74
N SER A 91 29.97 -5.47 -56.06
CA SER A 91 30.16 -5.43 -54.60
C SER A 91 30.87 -4.12 -54.18
N GLY A 92 30.23 -3.36 -53.30
CA GLY A 92 30.67 -2.02 -52.89
C GLY A 92 30.17 -0.85 -53.75
N THR A 93 29.22 -1.07 -54.67
CA THR A 93 28.52 -0.03 -55.45
C THR A 93 27.01 -0.25 -55.40
N GLN A 94 26.23 0.84 -55.50
CA GLN A 94 24.77 0.81 -55.63
C GLN A 94 24.38 0.65 -57.10
N LEU A 95 23.17 0.15 -57.37
CA LEU A 95 22.58 0.14 -58.71
C LEU A 95 22.26 1.59 -59.12
N ASP A 96 22.85 2.05 -60.21
CA ASP A 96 22.50 3.33 -60.86
C ASP A 96 21.35 3.07 -61.82
N ALA A 97 20.11 3.37 -61.39
CA ALA A 97 18.90 3.07 -62.16
C ALA A 97 18.82 3.83 -63.49
N ASP A 98 19.43 5.02 -63.56
CA ASP A 98 19.49 5.85 -64.76
C ASP A 98 20.63 5.46 -65.72
N ALA A 99 21.51 4.52 -65.33
CA ALA A 99 22.59 4.07 -66.17
C ALA A 99 22.03 3.37 -67.43
N ALA A 100 22.54 3.74 -68.61
CA ALA A 100 21.99 3.28 -69.89
C ALA A 100 21.86 1.75 -70.01
N SER A 101 22.77 0.96 -69.41
CA SER A 101 22.67 -0.49 -69.39
C SER A 101 21.53 -1.04 -68.52
N VAL A 102 21.16 -0.31 -67.46
CA VAL A 102 20.01 -0.63 -66.60
C VAL A 102 18.73 -0.31 -67.36
N VAL A 103 18.62 0.88 -67.94
CA VAL A 103 17.48 1.30 -68.78
C VAL A 103 17.28 0.36 -69.98
N GLU A 104 18.33 0.04 -70.74
CA GLU A 104 18.28 -0.92 -71.87
C GLU A 104 17.83 -2.34 -71.42
N TYR A 105 18.00 -2.69 -70.15
CA TYR A 105 17.56 -3.98 -69.61
C TYR A 105 16.15 -3.92 -69.01
N THR A 106 15.76 -2.83 -68.34
CA THR A 106 14.38 -2.64 -67.86
C THR A 106 13.40 -2.54 -69.04
N ASP A 107 13.75 -1.82 -70.11
CA ASP A 107 13.02 -1.79 -71.39
C ASP A 107 12.78 -3.22 -71.95
N TYR A 108 13.78 -4.10 -71.82
CA TYR A 108 13.68 -5.49 -72.27
C TYR A 108 12.77 -6.33 -71.37
N LEU A 109 12.86 -6.17 -70.05
CA LEU A 109 11.99 -6.85 -69.08
C LEU A 109 10.54 -6.43 -69.25
N GLU A 110 10.29 -5.13 -69.36
CA GLU A 110 8.96 -4.54 -69.62
C GLU A 110 8.37 -5.09 -70.93
N GLY A 111 9.16 -5.14 -72.01
CA GLY A 111 8.74 -5.79 -73.26
C GLY A 111 8.49 -7.31 -73.16
N GLN A 112 9.04 -8.00 -72.16
CA GLN A 112 8.68 -9.40 -71.85
C GLN A 112 7.43 -9.51 -70.96
N GLN A 113 7.20 -8.56 -70.06
CA GLN A 113 5.99 -8.47 -69.24
C GLN A 113 4.77 -8.20 -70.13
N GLU A 114 4.85 -7.25 -71.06
CA GLU A 114 3.82 -7.01 -72.08
C GLU A 114 3.50 -8.29 -72.88
N GLU A 115 4.51 -9.03 -73.35
CA GLU A 115 4.31 -10.26 -74.11
C GLU A 115 3.60 -11.35 -73.29
N VAL A 116 3.93 -11.44 -71.99
CA VAL A 116 3.34 -12.40 -71.05
C VAL A 116 1.89 -12.02 -70.69
N ALA A 117 1.62 -10.76 -70.35
CA ALA A 117 0.27 -10.26 -70.04
C ALA A 117 -0.66 -10.38 -71.26
N ALA A 118 -0.20 -9.95 -72.44
CA ALA A 118 -0.93 -10.08 -73.70
C ALA A 118 -1.21 -11.55 -74.08
N SER A 119 -0.38 -12.50 -73.66
CA SER A 119 -0.62 -13.93 -73.90
C SER A 119 -1.94 -14.44 -73.28
N VAL A 120 -2.36 -13.85 -72.17
CA VAL A 120 -3.64 -14.17 -71.49
C VAL A 120 -4.71 -13.09 -71.65
N GLY A 121 -4.40 -11.98 -72.32
CA GLY A 121 -5.32 -10.85 -72.47
C GLY A 121 -5.57 -10.13 -71.14
N ALA A 122 -4.53 -9.99 -70.31
CA ALA A 122 -4.55 -9.12 -69.15
C ALA A 122 -3.93 -7.76 -69.53
N ASP A 123 -4.49 -6.68 -69.01
CA ASP A 123 -3.85 -5.37 -68.98
C ASP A 123 -2.91 -5.29 -67.76
N ILE A 124 -1.83 -4.51 -67.85
CA ILE A 124 -0.87 -4.34 -66.75
C ILE A 124 -1.26 -3.11 -65.91
N ASP A 125 -1.47 -3.29 -64.60
CA ASP A 125 -1.70 -2.19 -63.65
C ASP A 125 -0.37 -1.52 -63.26
N TYR A 126 0.63 -2.32 -62.87
CA TYR A 126 1.99 -1.88 -62.53
C TYR A 126 3.03 -2.84 -63.09
N SER A 127 4.17 -2.31 -63.52
CA SER A 127 5.34 -3.06 -63.97
C SER A 127 6.49 -2.91 -62.98
N TYR A 128 7.26 -3.98 -62.81
CA TYR A 128 8.42 -4.06 -61.94
C TYR A 128 9.60 -4.63 -62.75
N SER A 129 10.66 -3.85 -62.92
CA SER A 129 11.84 -4.25 -63.71
C SER A 129 13.18 -4.10 -62.97
N LEU A 130 13.23 -3.27 -61.91
CA LEU A 130 14.44 -2.96 -61.15
C LEU A 130 14.81 -4.03 -60.10
N THR A 131 13.99 -4.21 -59.06
CA THR A 131 14.30 -5.09 -57.90
C THR A 131 13.70 -6.48 -58.02
N VAL A 132 12.51 -6.58 -58.60
CA VAL A 132 11.85 -7.81 -59.06
C VAL A 132 11.49 -7.64 -60.53
N ASN A 133 11.42 -8.74 -61.29
CA ASN A 133 10.95 -8.76 -62.66
C ASN A 133 9.52 -9.32 -62.68
N GLY A 134 8.52 -8.50 -62.96
CA GLY A 134 7.12 -8.92 -62.91
C GLY A 134 6.14 -7.79 -63.16
N PHE A 135 4.86 -8.09 -63.11
CA PHE A 135 3.79 -7.10 -63.20
C PHE A 135 2.63 -7.45 -62.27
N SER A 136 1.80 -6.47 -61.89
CA SER A 136 0.49 -6.73 -61.28
C SER A 136 -0.63 -6.54 -62.31
N ALA A 137 -1.67 -7.35 -62.20
CA ALA A 137 -2.86 -7.29 -63.05
C ALA A 137 -4.09 -7.89 -62.33
N ASP A 138 -5.29 -7.38 -62.64
CA ASP A 138 -6.53 -8.09 -62.36
C ASP A 138 -6.72 -9.28 -63.32
N LEU A 139 -6.76 -10.50 -62.77
CA LEU A 139 -6.84 -11.75 -63.53
C LEU A 139 -8.08 -12.58 -63.13
N THR A 140 -8.68 -13.24 -64.12
CA THR A 140 -9.54 -14.40 -63.84
C THR A 140 -8.72 -15.62 -63.42
N ALA A 141 -9.36 -16.58 -62.73
CA ALA A 141 -8.77 -17.85 -62.34
C ALA A 141 -8.17 -18.61 -63.53
N GLU A 142 -8.78 -18.52 -64.72
CA GLU A 142 -8.26 -19.14 -65.94
C GLU A 142 -6.99 -18.42 -66.46
N GLN A 143 -6.94 -17.08 -66.39
CA GLN A 143 -5.74 -16.32 -66.76
C GLN A 143 -4.59 -16.57 -65.77
N ALA A 144 -4.86 -16.56 -64.46
CA ALA A 144 -3.88 -16.89 -63.43
C ALA A 144 -3.34 -18.34 -63.58
N ALA A 145 -4.22 -19.32 -63.83
CA ALA A 145 -3.82 -20.71 -64.06
C ALA A 145 -2.98 -20.89 -65.33
N ARG A 146 -3.30 -20.13 -66.40
CA ARG A 146 -2.51 -20.12 -67.64
C ARG A 146 -1.13 -19.50 -67.43
N LEU A 147 -1.03 -18.34 -66.75
CA LEU A 147 0.24 -17.69 -66.44
C LEU A 147 1.10 -18.55 -65.51
N SER A 148 0.53 -19.16 -64.47
CA SER A 148 1.29 -20.01 -63.52
C SER A 148 1.94 -21.24 -64.17
N SER A 149 1.46 -21.60 -65.37
CA SER A 149 1.93 -22.70 -66.22
C SER A 149 2.86 -22.27 -67.36
N ASP A 150 3.05 -20.98 -67.59
CA ASP A 150 4.02 -20.49 -68.60
C ASP A 150 5.46 -20.66 -68.10
N ARG A 151 6.40 -20.84 -69.03
CA ARG A 151 7.83 -20.99 -68.73
C ARG A 151 8.54 -19.67 -68.53
N LYS A 152 7.95 -18.55 -68.99
CA LYS A 152 8.42 -17.20 -68.70
C LYS A 152 8.01 -16.71 -67.31
N VAL A 153 7.11 -17.41 -66.62
CA VAL A 153 6.52 -16.99 -65.34
C VAL A 153 7.07 -17.84 -64.18
N ALA A 154 7.83 -17.20 -63.30
CA ALA A 154 8.32 -17.80 -62.08
C ALA A 154 7.17 -18.09 -61.10
N SER A 155 6.34 -17.09 -60.79
CA SER A 155 5.19 -17.22 -59.88
C SER A 155 3.98 -16.39 -60.31
N VAL A 156 2.81 -16.78 -59.79
CA VAL A 156 1.55 -16.05 -59.88
C VAL A 156 0.92 -16.13 -58.50
N GLU A 157 0.86 -15.00 -57.81
CA GLU A 157 0.53 -14.89 -56.40
C GLU A 157 -0.62 -13.89 -56.25
N PRO A 158 -1.69 -14.19 -55.49
CA PRO A 158 -2.76 -13.22 -55.26
C PRO A 158 -2.19 -11.96 -54.63
N ASP A 159 -2.47 -10.82 -55.24
CA ASP A 159 -2.16 -9.52 -54.64
C ASP A 159 -3.05 -9.34 -53.41
N ARG A 160 -2.49 -8.76 -52.35
CA ARG A 160 -3.14 -8.69 -51.03
C ARG A 160 -3.15 -7.26 -50.56
N ILE A 161 -4.35 -6.78 -50.22
CA ILE A 161 -4.48 -5.62 -49.35
C ILE A 161 -4.05 -6.08 -47.95
N TYR A 162 -2.95 -5.51 -47.48
CA TYR A 162 -2.53 -5.61 -46.08
C TYR A 162 -3.14 -4.42 -45.34
N HIS A 163 -3.82 -4.70 -44.24
CA HIS A 163 -4.27 -3.69 -43.28
C HIS A 163 -3.33 -3.73 -42.08
N PRO A 164 -3.05 -2.60 -41.39
CA PRO A 164 -2.44 -2.63 -40.07
C PRO A 164 -3.33 -3.47 -39.14
N THR A 165 -2.86 -4.63 -38.68
CA THR A 165 -3.59 -5.43 -37.71
C THR A 165 -3.30 -4.91 -36.30
N SER A 166 -4.16 -4.01 -35.84
CA SER A 166 -4.43 -3.83 -34.41
C SER A 166 -5.82 -4.40 -34.09
N THR A 167 -5.98 -4.93 -32.89
CA THR A 167 -7.29 -5.18 -32.27
C THR A 167 -7.65 -3.94 -31.45
N PRO A 168 -8.67 -3.15 -31.83
CA PRO A 168 -9.16 -2.07 -30.99
C PRO A 168 -9.52 -2.61 -29.59
N ALA A 169 -9.24 -1.86 -28.53
CA ALA A 169 -9.51 -2.33 -27.17
C ALA A 169 -11.01 -2.67 -26.94
N ALA A 170 -11.92 -1.98 -27.66
CA ALA A 170 -13.34 -2.28 -27.68
C ALA A 170 -13.69 -3.66 -28.29
N ASP A 171 -12.95 -4.10 -29.34
CA ASP A 171 -13.10 -5.43 -29.93
C ASP A 171 -12.59 -6.51 -28.95
N PHE A 172 -11.43 -6.27 -28.34
CA PHE A 172 -10.82 -7.18 -27.37
C PHE A 172 -11.68 -7.35 -26.10
N LEU A 173 -12.34 -6.28 -25.66
CA LEU A 173 -13.32 -6.30 -24.57
C LEU A 173 -14.69 -6.87 -24.98
N GLY A 174 -14.89 -7.28 -26.24
CA GLY A 174 -16.18 -7.83 -26.70
C GLY A 174 -17.34 -6.83 -26.70
N LEU A 175 -17.05 -5.51 -26.76
CA LEU A 175 -18.08 -4.48 -26.84
C LEU A 175 -18.77 -4.49 -28.21
N THR A 176 -18.03 -4.84 -29.27
CA THR A 176 -18.42 -4.71 -30.67
C THR A 176 -19.04 -5.99 -31.26
N GLY A 177 -19.51 -5.91 -32.50
CA GLY A 177 -20.11 -7.05 -33.20
C GLY A 177 -21.55 -7.36 -32.81
N PRO A 178 -22.19 -8.38 -33.43
CA PRO A 178 -23.62 -8.62 -33.32
C PRO A 178 -24.09 -9.20 -31.97
N ASP A 179 -23.17 -9.82 -31.22
CA ASP A 179 -23.43 -10.43 -29.91
C ASP A 179 -22.70 -9.67 -28.77
N GLY A 180 -22.02 -8.56 -29.08
CA GLY A 180 -21.23 -7.76 -28.14
C GLY A 180 -22.05 -6.87 -27.22
N VAL A 181 -21.37 -6.24 -26.25
CA VAL A 181 -22.02 -5.43 -25.19
C VAL A 181 -22.87 -4.30 -25.79
N TRP A 182 -22.35 -3.53 -26.74
CA TRP A 182 -23.10 -2.43 -27.36
C TRP A 182 -24.34 -2.93 -28.12
N ALA A 183 -24.29 -4.10 -28.76
CA ALA A 183 -25.46 -4.69 -29.42
C ALA A 183 -26.53 -5.15 -28.42
N LYS A 184 -26.14 -5.53 -27.19
CA LYS A 184 -27.04 -5.84 -26.09
C LYS A 184 -27.66 -4.56 -25.48
N THR A 185 -26.91 -3.47 -25.39
CA THR A 185 -27.29 -2.19 -24.72
C THR A 185 -27.75 -1.10 -25.68
N GLY A 186 -28.60 -1.44 -26.65
CA GLY A 186 -29.27 -0.46 -27.54
C GLY A 186 -28.44 0.11 -28.70
N GLY A 187 -27.22 -0.39 -28.94
CA GLY A 187 -26.30 0.03 -30.00
C GLY A 187 -25.20 0.96 -29.50
N GLN A 188 -24.09 1.04 -30.27
CA GLN A 188 -22.92 1.86 -29.93
C GLN A 188 -23.30 3.34 -29.70
N ASP A 189 -24.11 3.91 -30.59
CA ASP A 189 -24.60 5.31 -30.51
C ASP A 189 -25.42 5.61 -29.24
N SER A 190 -25.92 4.57 -28.54
CA SER A 190 -26.70 4.66 -27.29
C SER A 190 -25.87 4.30 -26.05
N ALA A 191 -24.64 3.80 -26.23
CA ALA A 191 -23.89 3.12 -25.19
C ALA A 191 -23.36 4.08 -24.11
N GLY A 192 -24.00 4.04 -22.92
CA GLY A 192 -23.76 4.97 -21.82
C GLY A 192 -24.59 6.27 -21.90
N GLU A 193 -25.70 6.28 -22.64
CA GLU A 193 -26.61 7.43 -22.69
C GLU A 193 -27.13 7.81 -21.28
N GLY A 194 -27.27 9.11 -21.02
CA GLY A 194 -27.76 9.63 -19.75
C GLY A 194 -26.71 9.77 -18.64
N ALA A 195 -25.49 9.24 -18.80
CA ALA A 195 -24.41 9.32 -17.82
C ALA A 195 -23.33 10.37 -18.16
N VAL A 196 -22.66 10.88 -17.13
CA VAL A 196 -21.63 11.92 -17.19
C VAL A 196 -20.36 11.48 -16.47
N ILE A 197 -19.21 11.59 -17.14
CA ILE A 197 -17.88 11.37 -16.57
C ILE A 197 -17.17 12.67 -16.21
N GLY A 198 -16.62 12.73 -15.00
CA GLY A 198 -15.59 13.69 -14.62
C GLY A 198 -14.21 13.14 -14.90
N VAL A 199 -13.40 13.88 -15.67
CA VAL A 199 -12.01 13.52 -15.96
C VAL A 199 -11.10 14.51 -15.21
N ILE A 200 -10.37 14.01 -14.20
CA ILE A 200 -9.50 14.80 -13.33
C ILE A 200 -8.04 14.52 -13.76
N ASP A 201 -7.46 15.44 -14.55
CA ASP A 201 -6.29 15.12 -15.40
C ASP A 201 -5.55 16.40 -15.90
N THR A 202 -4.80 16.33 -17.01
CA THR A 202 -4.08 17.46 -17.67
C THR A 202 -4.97 18.39 -18.51
N GLY A 203 -6.27 18.09 -18.67
CA GLY A 203 -7.24 18.92 -19.39
C GLY A 203 -7.95 18.17 -20.52
N ILE A 204 -8.44 18.92 -21.52
CA ILE A 204 -9.06 18.35 -22.73
C ILE A 204 -8.73 19.19 -23.98
N ALA A 205 -8.62 18.54 -25.15
CA ALA A 205 -8.43 19.19 -26.45
C ALA A 205 -9.75 19.17 -27.27
N PRO A 206 -10.68 20.12 -27.05
CA PRO A 206 -12.10 19.97 -27.40
C PRO A 206 -12.43 19.96 -28.89
N GLU A 207 -11.51 20.37 -29.77
CA GLU A 207 -11.69 20.30 -31.22
C GLU A 207 -11.41 18.92 -31.82
N ASN A 208 -10.83 18.00 -31.05
CA ASN A 208 -10.54 16.66 -31.52
C ASN A 208 -11.85 15.91 -31.86
N PRO A 209 -11.95 15.18 -32.99
CA PRO A 209 -13.16 14.45 -33.37
C PRO A 209 -13.70 13.48 -32.31
N SER A 210 -12.84 12.92 -31.44
CA SER A 210 -13.29 12.12 -30.29
C SER A 210 -14.15 12.88 -29.26
N PHE A 211 -14.24 14.21 -29.37
CA PHE A 211 -15.07 15.08 -28.52
C PHE A 211 -16.11 15.87 -29.31
N ALA A 212 -16.35 15.49 -30.57
CA ALA A 212 -17.32 16.16 -31.45
C ALA A 212 -18.71 16.21 -30.80
N GLY A 213 -19.36 17.37 -30.90
CA GLY A 213 -20.71 17.58 -30.39
C GLY A 213 -21.35 18.82 -31.00
N GLU A 214 -22.67 18.94 -30.91
CA GLU A 214 -23.37 20.14 -31.37
C GLU A 214 -23.10 21.33 -30.45
N ALA A 215 -23.24 22.54 -30.99
CA ALA A 215 -23.15 23.76 -30.18
C ALA A 215 -24.34 23.85 -29.22
N LEU A 216 -24.07 24.09 -27.93
CA LEU A 216 -25.06 24.08 -26.86
C LEU A 216 -26.25 25.02 -27.14
N GLY A 217 -27.46 24.47 -27.11
CA GLY A 217 -28.71 25.23 -27.23
C GLY A 217 -29.02 26.04 -25.96
N THR A 218 -30.01 26.94 -26.04
CA THR A 218 -30.52 27.71 -24.87
C THR A 218 -31.97 27.36 -24.53
N THR A 219 -32.40 26.14 -24.85
CA THR A 219 -33.76 25.63 -24.62
C THR A 219 -33.64 24.29 -23.92
N ALA A 220 -34.33 24.12 -22.78
CA ALA A 220 -34.32 22.89 -22.03
C ALA A 220 -34.95 21.73 -22.80
N GLY A 221 -34.36 20.55 -22.68
CA GLY A 221 -34.74 19.30 -23.33
C GLY A 221 -33.66 18.24 -23.13
N ASP A 222 -33.80 17.12 -23.83
CA ASP A 222 -33.02 15.90 -23.61
C ASP A 222 -31.51 16.05 -23.94
N ALA A 223 -31.15 17.05 -24.75
CA ALA A 223 -29.76 17.38 -25.07
C ALA A 223 -29.20 18.49 -24.16
N PRO A 224 -27.89 18.47 -23.81
CA PRO A 224 -27.26 19.49 -22.97
C PRO A 224 -27.48 20.93 -23.47
N TYR A 225 -27.78 21.85 -22.53
CA TYR A 225 -28.18 23.22 -22.85
C TYR A 225 -27.67 24.27 -21.85
N LEU A 226 -27.60 25.53 -22.28
CA LEU A 226 -27.18 26.68 -21.49
C LEU A 226 -28.37 27.35 -20.77
N ASP A 227 -28.32 27.36 -19.44
CA ASP A 227 -29.10 28.21 -18.55
C ASP A 227 -28.23 29.40 -18.08
N GLY A 228 -28.27 30.49 -18.86
CA GLY A 228 -27.41 31.64 -18.65
C GLY A 228 -25.95 31.35 -19.00
N SER A 229 -25.14 31.01 -18.00
CA SER A 229 -23.74 30.57 -18.15
C SER A 229 -23.47 29.19 -17.54
N THR A 230 -24.50 28.52 -17.02
CA THR A 230 -24.43 27.15 -16.50
C THR A 230 -24.91 26.20 -17.60
N ILE A 231 -24.14 25.14 -17.85
CA ILE A 231 -24.55 24.05 -18.73
C ILE A 231 -25.39 23.09 -17.88
N ARG A 232 -26.55 22.65 -18.39
CA ARG A 232 -27.43 21.68 -17.75
C ARG A 232 -27.60 20.46 -18.65
N PHE A 233 -27.69 19.29 -18.03
CA PHE A 233 -28.03 18.03 -18.69
C PHE A 233 -28.88 17.19 -17.73
N ASP A 234 -30.07 16.80 -18.16
CA ASP A 234 -30.95 15.91 -17.39
C ASP A 234 -30.45 14.47 -17.57
N LYS A 235 -30.09 13.82 -16.46
CA LYS A 235 -29.38 12.53 -16.46
C LYS A 235 -30.33 11.33 -16.41
N GLY A 236 -29.82 10.15 -16.75
CA GLY A 236 -30.57 8.89 -16.76
C GLY A 236 -31.09 8.46 -15.38
N ASP A 237 -30.45 8.91 -14.29
CA ASP A 237 -30.87 8.71 -12.91
C ASP A 237 -32.11 9.54 -12.51
N GLY A 238 -32.49 10.54 -13.31
CA GLY A 238 -33.54 11.51 -13.04
C GLY A 238 -33.09 12.73 -12.21
N THR A 239 -31.79 12.89 -11.98
CA THR A 239 -31.18 14.12 -11.48
C THR A 239 -30.65 14.98 -12.64
N GLN A 240 -29.91 16.05 -12.36
CA GLN A 240 -29.43 16.99 -13.36
C GLN A 240 -28.00 17.42 -13.07
N PHE A 241 -27.11 17.20 -14.04
CA PHE A 241 -25.75 17.72 -14.02
C PHE A 241 -25.76 19.24 -14.27
N THR A 242 -24.88 19.98 -13.58
CA THR A 242 -24.69 21.43 -13.78
C THR A 242 -23.21 21.79 -13.95
N GLY A 243 -22.78 22.02 -15.19
CA GLY A 243 -21.39 22.34 -15.54
C GLY A 243 -21.13 23.83 -15.82
N LEU A 244 -19.84 24.15 -16.01
CA LEU A 244 -19.35 25.45 -16.45
C LEU A 244 -18.31 25.25 -17.56
N CYS A 245 -18.32 26.13 -18.56
CA CYS A 245 -17.23 26.26 -19.52
C CYS A 245 -16.28 27.40 -19.11
N GLN A 246 -15.18 27.09 -18.43
CA GLN A 246 -14.25 28.07 -17.85
C GLN A 246 -13.29 28.61 -18.91
N THR A 247 -13.49 29.84 -19.35
CA THR A 247 -12.61 30.50 -20.33
C THR A 247 -11.18 30.71 -19.79
N GLY A 248 -10.17 30.57 -20.65
CA GLY A 248 -8.77 30.83 -20.32
C GLY A 248 -7.91 31.09 -21.57
N GLU A 249 -6.61 30.87 -21.46
CA GLU A 249 -5.72 30.88 -22.63
C GLU A 249 -6.10 29.79 -23.63
N GLN A 250 -6.33 30.16 -24.90
CA GLN A 250 -6.76 29.24 -25.96
C GLN A 250 -8.02 28.40 -25.62
N PHE A 251 -8.92 28.90 -24.74
CA PHE A 251 -10.15 28.19 -24.40
C PHE A 251 -11.32 29.16 -24.19
N THR A 252 -12.41 28.97 -24.92
CA THR A 252 -13.60 29.83 -24.93
C THR A 252 -14.85 29.10 -24.44
N ALA A 253 -15.92 29.84 -24.17
CA ALA A 253 -17.21 29.26 -23.77
C ALA A 253 -17.97 28.58 -24.93
N ALA A 254 -17.46 28.63 -26.17
CA ALA A 254 -17.99 27.92 -27.33
C ALA A 254 -17.33 26.56 -27.56
N ASP A 255 -16.28 26.24 -26.79
CA ASP A 255 -15.48 25.03 -26.93
C ASP A 255 -16.13 23.85 -26.17
N CYS A 256 -17.09 24.15 -25.29
CA CYS A 256 -18.01 23.18 -24.71
C CYS A 256 -19.22 22.93 -25.64
N SER A 257 -19.61 21.67 -25.77
CA SER A 257 -20.56 21.15 -26.76
C SER A 257 -21.61 20.25 -26.09
N THR A 258 -22.51 19.65 -26.87
CA THR A 258 -23.38 18.56 -26.37
C THR A 258 -22.61 17.28 -26.00
N LYS A 259 -21.27 17.27 -26.15
CA LYS A 259 -20.36 16.19 -25.73
C LYS A 259 -19.51 16.59 -24.53
N VAL A 260 -18.76 17.70 -24.64
CA VAL A 260 -17.99 18.29 -23.54
C VAL A 260 -18.87 19.30 -22.81
N ILE A 261 -19.57 18.85 -21.78
CA ILE A 261 -20.60 19.62 -21.05
C ILE A 261 -20.06 20.37 -19.83
N GLY A 262 -18.78 20.24 -19.54
CA GLY A 262 -18.06 21.04 -18.55
C GLY A 262 -16.55 21.04 -18.81
N ALA A 263 -15.90 22.15 -18.48
CA ALA A 263 -14.46 22.31 -18.63
C ALA A 263 -13.94 23.34 -17.61
N ARG A 264 -13.08 22.91 -16.69
CA ARG A 264 -12.56 23.71 -15.57
C ARG A 264 -11.06 23.49 -15.38
N TYR A 265 -10.40 24.39 -14.66
CA TYR A 265 -8.99 24.23 -14.26
C TYR A 265 -8.69 24.78 -12.86
N TYR A 266 -7.82 24.06 -12.14
CA TYR A 266 -7.36 24.32 -10.77
C TYR A 266 -5.84 24.38 -10.77
N VAL A 267 -5.29 25.36 -10.07
CA VAL A 267 -3.93 25.84 -10.30
C VAL A 267 -3.42 26.76 -9.17
N ASP A 268 -4.21 26.94 -8.11
CA ASP A 268 -3.85 27.86 -7.03
C ASP A 268 -3.04 27.14 -5.93
N GLY A 269 -3.04 25.79 -5.92
CA GLY A 269 -2.08 24.95 -5.19
C GLY A 269 -0.75 24.75 -5.92
N PHE A 270 -0.79 24.37 -7.20
CA PHE A 270 0.42 24.19 -8.04
C PHE A 270 1.14 25.53 -8.31
N GLY A 271 0.37 26.60 -8.50
CA GLY A 271 0.85 27.97 -8.58
C GLY A 271 1.27 28.39 -10.00
N LYS A 272 0.59 29.39 -10.55
CA LYS A 272 0.76 29.97 -11.91
C LYS A 272 2.16 30.49 -12.27
N ALA A 273 3.13 30.44 -11.36
CA ALA A 273 4.53 30.79 -11.61
C ALA A 273 5.42 29.57 -11.92
N ASN A 274 4.92 28.36 -11.65
CA ASN A 274 5.63 27.09 -11.79
C ASN A 274 5.23 26.33 -13.08
N ILE A 275 4.45 26.97 -13.96
CA ILE A 275 3.83 26.35 -15.13
C ILE A 275 4.58 26.80 -16.39
N GLY A 276 4.52 25.96 -17.42
CA GLY A 276 4.86 26.30 -18.79
C GLY A 276 4.04 27.45 -19.38
N THR A 277 4.15 27.63 -20.69
CA THR A 277 3.40 28.63 -21.45
C THR A 277 3.01 28.08 -22.80
N ALA A 278 2.17 28.79 -23.55
CA ALA A 278 1.77 28.42 -24.91
C ALA A 278 2.95 28.37 -25.94
N LYS A 279 4.20 28.54 -25.49
CA LYS A 279 5.44 28.31 -26.25
C LYS A 279 6.16 27.00 -25.89
N THR A 280 5.90 26.45 -24.70
CA THR A 280 6.39 25.14 -24.25
C THR A 280 5.32 24.05 -24.34
N GLY A 281 4.07 24.42 -24.68
CA GLY A 281 2.95 23.50 -24.92
C GLY A 281 1.74 23.76 -24.03
N GLU A 282 1.87 24.60 -23.00
CA GLU A 282 0.96 24.63 -21.84
C GLU A 282 0.08 25.89 -21.77
N TYR A 283 -1.15 25.77 -21.27
CA TYR A 283 -2.19 26.81 -21.33
C TYR A 283 -2.91 26.98 -19.99
N VAL A 284 -2.98 28.21 -19.46
CA VAL A 284 -3.73 28.52 -18.22
C VAL A 284 -5.24 28.59 -18.53
N SER A 285 -5.81 27.42 -18.79
CA SER A 285 -7.19 27.14 -19.17
C SER A 285 -7.51 25.64 -18.97
N PRO A 286 -8.73 25.16 -19.28
CA PRO A 286 -9.00 23.73 -19.35
C PRO A 286 -8.36 23.00 -20.54
N ARG A 287 -7.66 23.72 -21.46
CA ARG A 287 -7.01 23.08 -22.61
C ARG A 287 -5.92 22.14 -22.14
N ASP A 288 -5.90 20.95 -22.71
CA ASP A 288 -4.82 19.99 -22.52
C ASP A 288 -3.50 20.52 -23.12
N GLY A 289 -2.48 20.66 -22.28
CA GLY A 289 -1.13 21.04 -22.70
C GLY A 289 -0.26 19.83 -23.03
N ASP A 290 -0.52 18.70 -22.37
CA ASP A 290 0.32 17.51 -22.33
C ASP A 290 -0.19 16.41 -23.27
N GLY A 291 -1.48 16.11 -23.20
CA GLY A 291 -2.16 15.09 -24.01
C GLY A 291 -2.83 13.98 -23.20
N HIS A 292 -2.35 13.71 -21.99
CA HIS A 292 -2.82 12.61 -21.14
C HIS A 292 -4.33 12.69 -20.82
N GLY A 293 -4.85 13.85 -20.43
CA GLY A 293 -6.27 14.05 -20.14
C GLY A 293 -7.20 13.90 -21.34
N SER A 294 -6.74 14.29 -22.53
CA SER A 294 -7.45 14.00 -23.78
C SER A 294 -7.43 12.49 -24.10
N HIS A 295 -6.33 11.81 -23.80
CA HIS A 295 -6.19 10.37 -24.01
C HIS A 295 -7.12 9.56 -23.10
N THR A 296 -7.16 9.90 -21.81
CA THR A 296 -8.02 9.24 -20.81
C THR A 296 -9.50 9.54 -21.05
N ALA A 297 -9.86 10.80 -21.34
CA ALA A 297 -11.24 11.19 -21.66
C ALA A 297 -11.78 10.48 -22.92
N SER A 298 -10.99 10.40 -23.99
CA SER A 298 -11.42 9.75 -25.24
C SER A 298 -11.42 8.22 -25.13
N THR A 299 -10.53 7.61 -24.33
CA THR A 299 -10.59 6.17 -24.01
C THR A 299 -11.89 5.81 -23.29
N ALA A 300 -12.30 6.59 -22.28
CA ALA A 300 -13.51 6.30 -21.51
C ALA A 300 -14.79 6.55 -22.32
N ALA A 301 -14.90 7.73 -22.93
CA ALA A 301 -16.16 8.23 -23.49
C ALA A 301 -15.97 9.02 -24.80
N GLY A 302 -14.91 8.81 -25.57
CA GLY A 302 -14.77 9.42 -26.90
C GLY A 302 -15.86 8.97 -27.88
N GLU A 303 -16.22 9.84 -28.82
CA GLU A 303 -17.16 9.55 -29.92
C GLU A 303 -16.70 8.35 -30.78
N SER A 304 -17.66 7.68 -31.41
CA SER A 304 -17.46 6.51 -32.28
C SER A 304 -17.13 6.89 -33.73
N GLY A 305 -16.51 5.97 -34.48
CA GLY A 305 -16.22 6.14 -35.91
C GLY A 305 -15.16 7.22 -36.21
N VAL A 306 -14.23 7.44 -35.28
CA VAL A 306 -13.22 8.50 -35.36
C VAL A 306 -11.93 7.94 -35.96
N GLU A 307 -11.62 8.32 -37.20
CA GLU A 307 -10.37 7.88 -37.86
C GLU A 307 -9.12 8.41 -37.15
N ALA A 308 -8.35 7.51 -36.53
CA ALA A 308 -7.10 7.82 -35.86
C ALA A 308 -5.93 7.81 -36.84
N THR A 309 -5.08 8.84 -36.78
CA THR A 309 -3.86 8.94 -37.60
C THR A 309 -2.67 9.35 -36.74
N ILE A 310 -1.58 8.58 -36.78
CA ILE A 310 -0.33 8.86 -36.05
C ILE A 310 0.82 8.95 -37.06
N ALA A 311 1.56 10.06 -37.03
CA ALA A 311 2.69 10.35 -37.93
C ALA A 311 2.41 10.23 -39.45
N GLY A 312 1.14 10.22 -39.86
CA GLY A 312 0.71 10.02 -41.25
C GLY A 312 0.34 8.58 -41.63
N ALA A 313 0.37 7.64 -40.67
CA ALA A 313 -0.23 6.32 -40.81
C ALA A 313 -1.66 6.33 -40.26
N GLU A 314 -2.62 5.92 -41.09
CA GLU A 314 -4.01 5.65 -40.68
C GLU A 314 -4.03 4.37 -39.83
N LEU A 315 -4.57 4.45 -38.61
CA LEU A 315 -4.70 3.32 -37.67
C LEU A 315 -6.15 2.80 -37.55
N GLY A 316 -7.08 3.42 -38.28
CA GLY A 316 -8.50 3.05 -38.34
C GLY A 316 -9.39 3.80 -37.36
N GLU A 317 -10.69 3.47 -37.39
CA GLU A 317 -11.71 4.05 -36.51
C GLU A 317 -11.49 3.66 -35.04
N ILE A 318 -11.42 4.65 -34.16
CA ILE A 318 -11.49 4.49 -32.70
C ILE A 318 -12.85 4.90 -32.15
N SER A 319 -13.12 4.48 -30.92
CA SER A 319 -14.31 4.79 -30.12
C SER A 319 -13.91 4.75 -28.65
N GLY A 320 -14.50 5.60 -27.81
CA GLY A 320 -14.51 5.35 -26.38
C GLY A 320 -15.34 4.11 -26.03
N VAL A 321 -15.20 3.63 -24.79
CA VAL A 321 -16.00 2.50 -24.26
C VAL A 321 -17.48 2.86 -24.13
N ALA A 322 -17.78 4.10 -23.71
CA ALA A 322 -19.15 4.63 -23.57
C ALA A 322 -19.34 5.91 -24.41
N PRO A 323 -19.41 5.80 -25.76
CA PRO A 323 -19.43 6.95 -26.66
C PRO A 323 -20.69 7.83 -26.54
N ALA A 324 -21.82 7.34 -26.00
CA ALA A 324 -23.00 8.18 -25.80
C ALA A 324 -22.90 9.08 -24.55
N SER A 325 -22.02 8.76 -23.60
CA SER A 325 -21.85 9.52 -22.34
C SER A 325 -21.22 10.91 -22.55
N LYS A 326 -21.42 11.79 -21.58
CA LYS A 326 -20.99 13.21 -21.64
C LYS A 326 -19.77 13.46 -20.75
N ILE A 327 -18.89 14.36 -21.16
CA ILE A 327 -17.59 14.60 -20.49
C ILE A 327 -17.60 15.95 -19.78
N SER A 328 -17.10 15.98 -18.54
CA SER A 328 -16.72 17.20 -17.83
C SER A 328 -15.23 17.12 -17.45
N ALA A 329 -14.41 18.02 -17.98
CA ALA A 329 -12.96 18.02 -17.77
C ALA A 329 -12.56 18.95 -16.60
N TYR A 330 -11.68 18.47 -15.72
CA TYR A 330 -11.19 19.18 -14.55
C TYR A 330 -9.66 19.14 -14.54
N LYS A 331 -9.02 20.14 -15.16
CA LYS A 331 -7.56 20.21 -15.23
C LYS A 331 -6.95 20.51 -13.85
N VAL A 332 -6.04 19.64 -13.42
CA VAL A 332 -5.33 19.71 -12.13
C VAL A 332 -3.83 19.44 -12.25
N CYS A 333 -3.43 18.77 -13.32
CA CYS A 333 -2.04 18.48 -13.66
C CYS A 333 -1.51 19.51 -14.67
N TRP A 334 -0.23 19.84 -14.54
CA TRP A 334 0.43 20.94 -15.25
C TRP A 334 1.86 20.57 -15.63
N SER A 335 2.28 20.99 -16.83
CA SER A 335 3.68 20.92 -17.24
C SER A 335 4.49 22.12 -16.76
N GLY A 336 5.76 21.90 -16.44
CA GLY A 336 6.70 22.90 -15.94
C GLY A 336 7.21 23.91 -16.99
N PRO A 337 7.99 24.92 -16.56
CA PRO A 337 8.59 25.93 -17.43
C PRO A 337 9.74 25.43 -18.32
N ASP A 338 10.40 24.30 -18.01
CA ASP A 338 11.52 23.76 -18.79
C ASP A 338 11.20 22.35 -19.33
N PRO A 339 10.76 22.18 -20.59
CA PRO A 339 10.37 20.88 -21.15
C PRO A 339 11.53 19.91 -21.42
N ALA A 340 12.71 20.17 -20.83
CA ALA A 340 13.82 19.22 -20.70
C ALA A 340 13.96 18.65 -19.26
N VAL A 341 13.02 19.00 -18.37
CA VAL A 341 12.89 18.54 -16.99
C VAL A 341 11.44 18.07 -16.80
N THR A 342 11.24 17.03 -15.99
CA THR A 342 9.92 16.46 -15.66
C THR A 342 9.65 16.43 -14.15
N THR A 343 10.58 16.96 -13.35
CA THR A 343 10.44 17.07 -11.89
C THR A 343 9.85 18.42 -11.45
N ASP A 344 9.54 19.29 -12.41
CA ASP A 344 8.73 20.50 -12.27
C ASP A 344 7.34 20.39 -12.96
N ASP A 345 7.00 19.22 -13.50
CA ASP A 345 5.63 18.83 -13.84
C ASP A 345 4.88 18.32 -12.59
N GLY A 346 3.54 18.32 -12.60
CA GLY A 346 2.75 17.56 -11.62
C GLY A 346 1.35 18.11 -11.32
N CYS A 347 0.72 17.53 -10.30
CA CYS A 347 -0.65 17.84 -9.88
C CYS A 347 -0.67 18.10 -8.36
N ALA A 348 -1.18 19.25 -7.91
CA ALA A 348 -1.13 19.61 -6.49
C ALA A 348 -2.33 19.06 -5.70
N GLY A 349 -2.09 18.43 -4.55
CA GLY A 349 -3.16 17.84 -3.70
C GLY A 349 -4.33 18.78 -3.38
N ALA A 350 -4.06 20.08 -3.19
CA ALA A 350 -5.12 21.08 -2.96
C ALA A 350 -5.99 21.35 -4.20
N ASP A 351 -5.39 21.30 -5.41
CA ASP A 351 -6.11 21.46 -6.68
C ASP A 351 -6.85 20.15 -7.05
N LEU A 352 -6.28 18.98 -6.72
CA LEU A 352 -6.91 17.66 -6.84
C LEU A 352 -8.20 17.56 -6.00
N VAL A 353 -8.13 17.86 -4.71
CA VAL A 353 -9.31 17.87 -3.82
C VAL A 353 -10.37 18.88 -4.28
N ALA A 354 -9.96 20.08 -4.74
CA ALA A 354 -10.88 21.07 -5.28
C ALA A 354 -11.60 20.60 -6.56
N ALA A 355 -10.93 19.81 -7.41
CA ALA A 355 -11.55 19.19 -8.58
C ALA A 355 -12.55 18.09 -8.20
N ILE A 356 -12.25 17.24 -7.21
CA ILE A 356 -13.16 16.18 -6.74
C ILE A 356 -14.42 16.79 -6.11
N GLU A 357 -14.27 17.80 -5.24
CA GLU A 357 -15.38 18.57 -4.67
C GLU A 357 -16.26 19.20 -5.75
N GLN A 358 -15.67 19.85 -6.76
CA GLN A 358 -16.45 20.47 -7.83
C GLN A 358 -17.06 19.45 -8.81
N ALA A 359 -16.42 18.31 -9.07
CA ALA A 359 -17.00 17.24 -9.88
C ALA A 359 -18.23 16.63 -9.20
N THR A 360 -18.15 16.45 -7.87
CA THR A 360 -19.25 16.03 -7.02
C THR A 360 -20.37 17.07 -6.99
N ALA A 361 -20.04 18.36 -6.88
CA ALA A 361 -21.02 19.46 -6.88
C ALA A 361 -21.65 19.75 -8.26
N ASP A 362 -20.93 19.47 -9.35
CA ASP A 362 -21.46 19.56 -10.73
C ASP A 362 -22.34 18.34 -11.06
N GLY A 363 -22.19 17.22 -10.34
CA GLY A 363 -23.11 16.08 -10.37
C GLY A 363 -22.76 14.99 -11.39
N VAL A 364 -21.47 14.72 -11.62
CA VAL A 364 -21.01 13.59 -12.45
C VAL A 364 -21.40 12.24 -11.83
N ASP A 365 -21.48 11.18 -12.64
CA ASP A 365 -21.80 9.82 -12.18
C ASP A 365 -20.56 8.94 -11.99
N VAL A 366 -19.52 9.23 -12.78
CA VAL A 366 -18.24 8.52 -12.77
C VAL A 366 -17.09 9.53 -12.69
N ILE A 367 -16.03 9.21 -11.96
CA ILE A 367 -14.75 9.92 -12.04
C ILE A 367 -13.68 8.96 -12.58
N ASN A 368 -12.95 9.41 -13.60
CA ASN A 368 -11.66 8.82 -13.96
C ASN A 368 -10.52 9.65 -13.33
N TYR A 369 -9.62 8.95 -12.64
CA TYR A 369 -8.46 9.51 -11.97
C TYR A 369 -7.18 8.73 -12.36
N SER A 370 -6.58 9.12 -13.48
CA SER A 370 -5.40 8.46 -14.04
C SER A 370 -4.08 9.00 -13.44
N ILE A 371 -4.07 9.27 -12.14
CA ILE A 371 -3.00 9.95 -11.40
C ILE A 371 -2.53 9.05 -10.25
N GLY A 372 -1.22 9.06 -9.98
CA GLY A 372 -0.60 8.41 -8.81
C GLY A 372 0.79 9.00 -8.52
N GLY A 373 1.23 8.94 -7.27
CA GLY A 373 2.46 9.54 -6.76
C GLY A 373 3.46 8.58 -6.13
N GLY A 374 3.09 7.32 -5.85
CA GLY A 374 4.00 6.34 -5.25
C GLY A 374 3.30 5.09 -4.73
N SER A 375 3.91 4.43 -3.75
CA SER A 375 3.23 3.47 -2.88
C SER A 375 2.20 4.17 -2.00
N ALA A 376 1.06 3.52 -1.75
CA ALA A 376 0.04 4.02 -0.84
C ALA A 376 0.50 3.88 0.62
N GLU A 377 1.11 4.94 1.15
CA GLU A 377 1.51 5.05 2.58
C GLU A 377 0.30 5.22 3.53
N THR A 378 -0.91 5.44 2.98
CA THR A 378 -2.17 5.52 3.72
C THR A 378 -3.35 5.14 2.81
N THR A 379 -4.49 4.78 3.39
CA THR A 379 -5.77 4.59 2.67
C THR A 379 -6.77 5.74 2.91
N VAL A 380 -6.34 6.82 3.57
CA VAL A 380 -7.19 7.93 4.06
C VAL A 380 -6.56 9.31 3.85
N SER A 381 -5.77 9.52 2.79
CA SER A 381 -5.26 10.85 2.45
C SER A 381 -6.39 11.85 2.19
N ALA A 382 -6.07 13.16 2.13
CA ALA A 382 -7.06 14.18 1.81
C ALA A 382 -7.76 13.94 0.46
N THR A 383 -7.06 13.33 -0.50
CA THR A 383 -7.60 12.91 -1.81
C THR A 383 -8.53 11.70 -1.65
N ASP A 384 -8.13 10.70 -0.87
CA ASP A 384 -8.94 9.50 -0.61
C ASP A 384 -10.24 9.85 0.12
N VAL A 385 -10.18 10.75 1.11
CA VAL A 385 -11.37 11.24 1.83
C VAL A 385 -12.27 12.09 0.95
N ALA A 386 -11.72 12.81 -0.05
CA ALA A 386 -12.54 13.45 -1.08
C ALA A 386 -13.24 12.41 -1.97
N PHE A 387 -12.56 11.31 -2.34
CA PHE A 387 -13.19 10.19 -3.05
C PHE A 387 -14.19 9.40 -2.19
N LEU A 388 -14.02 9.33 -0.87
CA LEU A 388 -15.02 8.81 0.06
C LEU A 388 -16.31 9.64 -0.01
N GLY A 389 -16.17 10.98 -0.04
CA GLY A 389 -17.27 11.91 -0.25
C GLY A 389 -17.99 11.71 -1.59
N ALA A 390 -17.23 11.58 -2.68
CA ALA A 390 -17.78 11.32 -4.01
C ALA A 390 -18.51 9.95 -4.08
N ALA A 391 -17.90 8.88 -3.58
CA ALA A 391 -18.49 7.55 -3.53
C ALA A 391 -19.76 7.50 -2.66
N ALA A 392 -19.76 8.20 -1.52
CA ALA A 392 -20.94 8.36 -0.67
C ALA A 392 -22.05 9.23 -1.30
N ALA A 393 -21.71 10.11 -2.25
CA ALA A 393 -22.66 10.83 -3.10
C ALA A 393 -23.19 9.98 -4.27
N GLY A 394 -22.71 8.74 -4.44
CA GLY A 394 -23.11 7.81 -5.50
C GLY A 394 -22.20 7.79 -6.73
N ILE A 395 -21.05 8.47 -6.68
CA ILE A 395 -20.16 8.65 -7.84
C ILE A 395 -19.11 7.54 -7.88
N PHE A 396 -19.08 6.76 -8.96
CA PHE A 396 -18.11 5.67 -9.11
C PHE A 396 -16.72 6.21 -9.42
N VAL A 397 -15.72 5.86 -8.61
CA VAL A 397 -14.32 6.29 -8.80
C VAL A 397 -13.51 5.15 -9.41
N SER A 398 -12.95 5.37 -10.60
CA SER A 398 -11.94 4.52 -11.23
C SER A 398 -10.59 5.22 -11.20
N ALA A 399 -9.56 4.55 -10.68
CA ALA A 399 -8.22 5.11 -10.52
C ALA A 399 -7.12 4.17 -11.00
N SER A 400 -6.04 4.73 -11.52
CA SER A 400 -4.84 3.98 -11.95
C SER A 400 -4.08 3.39 -10.75
N ALA A 401 -3.69 2.11 -10.81
CA ALA A 401 -2.90 1.49 -9.75
C ALA A 401 -1.46 2.04 -9.61
N GLY A 402 -0.94 2.74 -10.62
CA GLY A 402 0.46 3.21 -10.67
C GLY A 402 1.32 2.40 -11.65
N ASN A 403 2.48 2.96 -12.00
CA ASN A 403 3.37 2.43 -13.05
C ASN A 403 4.77 2.07 -12.49
N SER A 404 4.85 1.69 -11.21
CA SER A 404 6.09 1.43 -10.47
C SER A 404 6.38 -0.07 -10.25
N GLY A 405 5.64 -0.96 -10.92
CA GLY A 405 5.91 -2.40 -10.91
C GLY A 405 7.21 -2.80 -11.62
N PRO A 406 7.64 -4.07 -11.49
CA PRO A 406 6.84 -5.23 -11.06
C PRO A 406 6.92 -5.56 -9.56
N ASP A 407 7.69 -4.81 -8.77
CA ASP A 407 7.94 -5.13 -7.36
C ASP A 407 6.67 -5.00 -6.49
N SER A 408 6.64 -5.73 -5.37
CA SER A 408 5.51 -5.77 -4.41
C SER A 408 5.27 -4.43 -3.70
N SER A 409 4.01 -4.16 -3.36
CA SER A 409 3.59 -2.97 -2.58
C SER A 409 3.96 -1.63 -3.24
N THR A 410 3.88 -1.58 -4.56
CA THR A 410 4.22 -0.42 -5.40
C THR A 410 3.01 0.39 -5.88
N LEU A 411 1.79 0.01 -5.45
CA LEU A 411 0.54 0.62 -5.93
C LEU A 411 0.02 1.79 -5.09
N ASP A 412 -0.72 2.65 -5.78
CA ASP A 412 -1.38 3.84 -5.24
C ASP A 412 -2.92 3.67 -5.25
N ASN A 413 -3.66 4.71 -4.83
CA ASN A 413 -5.12 4.78 -4.86
C ASN A 413 -5.77 3.60 -4.12
N ALA A 414 -5.21 3.22 -2.97
CA ALA A 414 -5.47 1.94 -2.32
C ALA A 414 -6.84 1.85 -1.60
N SER A 415 -7.57 2.94 -1.40
CA SER A 415 -8.76 2.94 -0.53
C SER A 415 -9.90 2.02 -1.01
N PRO A 416 -10.72 1.45 -0.10
CA PRO A 416 -11.74 0.47 -0.47
C PRO A 416 -12.84 0.98 -1.41
N TRP A 417 -13.23 2.26 -1.28
CA TRP A 417 -14.25 2.93 -2.10
C TRP A 417 -13.77 3.33 -3.50
N ILE A 418 -12.46 3.26 -3.76
CA ILE A 418 -11.86 3.48 -5.09
C ILE A 418 -11.78 2.14 -5.82
N THR A 419 -12.06 2.11 -7.13
CA THR A 419 -11.76 0.96 -7.99
C THR A 419 -10.39 1.15 -8.62
N THR A 420 -9.38 0.45 -8.11
CA THR A 420 -7.97 0.59 -8.47
C THR A 420 -7.63 -0.39 -9.59
N VAL A 421 -7.08 0.11 -10.71
CA VAL A 421 -7.02 -0.63 -11.98
C VAL A 421 -5.57 -0.90 -12.42
N GLY A 422 -5.24 -2.19 -12.56
CA GLY A 422 -3.99 -2.66 -13.19
C GLY A 422 -4.04 -2.64 -14.72
N ALA A 423 -2.89 -2.60 -15.38
CA ALA A 423 -2.78 -2.52 -16.84
C ALA A 423 -2.39 -3.85 -17.47
N SER A 424 -3.10 -4.30 -18.51
CA SER A 424 -2.71 -5.45 -19.33
C SER A 424 -2.53 -5.14 -20.82
N THR A 425 -1.88 -6.07 -21.51
CA THR A 425 -1.75 -6.11 -22.97
C THR A 425 -3.08 -6.43 -23.67
N VAL A 426 -3.12 -6.15 -24.98
CA VAL A 426 -4.22 -6.44 -25.91
C VAL A 426 -3.68 -7.30 -27.07
N ALA A 427 -4.48 -8.25 -27.55
CA ALA A 427 -4.06 -9.19 -28.60
C ALA A 427 -3.61 -8.50 -29.90
N GLY A 428 -2.41 -8.84 -30.37
CA GLY A 428 -1.91 -8.48 -31.70
C GLY A 428 -1.51 -7.02 -31.92
N ASN A 429 -1.59 -6.13 -30.92
CA ASN A 429 -1.35 -4.71 -31.13
C ASN A 429 0.13 -4.36 -31.37
N PHE A 430 0.37 -3.65 -32.47
CA PHE A 430 1.57 -2.83 -32.72
C PHE A 430 2.90 -3.54 -32.48
N GLN A 431 3.17 -4.55 -33.32
CA GLN A 431 4.40 -5.33 -33.34
C GLN A 431 5.21 -5.12 -34.63
N ALA A 432 6.52 -5.29 -34.54
CA ALA A 432 7.44 -5.40 -35.66
C ALA A 432 8.51 -6.46 -35.36
N THR A 433 9.24 -6.92 -36.38
CA THR A 433 10.20 -8.03 -36.22
C THR A 433 11.63 -7.60 -36.49
N ALA A 434 12.53 -7.85 -35.53
CA ALA A 434 13.97 -7.76 -35.70
C ALA A 434 14.52 -9.07 -36.29
N GLN A 435 14.77 -9.09 -37.61
CA GLN A 435 15.36 -10.22 -38.32
C GLN A 435 16.90 -10.11 -38.35
N LEU A 436 17.58 -10.99 -37.62
CA LEU A 436 19.04 -11.05 -37.54
C LEU A 436 19.65 -11.74 -38.78
N GLY A 437 20.83 -11.31 -39.20
CA GLY A 437 21.50 -11.80 -40.41
C GLY A 437 22.05 -13.23 -40.34
N ASP A 438 21.88 -13.94 -39.21
CA ASP A 438 22.09 -15.39 -39.11
C ASP A 438 20.80 -16.22 -39.29
N GLY A 439 19.65 -15.55 -39.41
CA GLY A 439 18.34 -16.17 -39.61
C GLY A 439 17.49 -16.30 -38.35
N GLN A 440 17.93 -15.79 -37.19
CA GLN A 440 17.02 -15.60 -36.06
C GLN A 440 16.07 -14.41 -36.33
N ALA A 441 14.84 -14.48 -35.81
CA ALA A 441 13.86 -13.40 -35.91
C ALA A 441 13.10 -13.29 -34.58
N PHE A 442 12.92 -12.07 -34.10
CA PHE A 442 12.26 -11.78 -32.82
C PHE A 442 11.23 -10.66 -33.01
N ALA A 443 9.97 -10.94 -32.65
CA ALA A 443 8.91 -9.95 -32.65
C ALA A 443 8.99 -9.10 -31.38
N GLY A 444 8.54 -7.85 -31.45
CA GLY A 444 8.48 -6.93 -30.31
C GLY A 444 7.64 -5.71 -30.60
N ALA A 445 7.39 -4.91 -29.57
CA ALA A 445 6.57 -3.71 -29.66
C ALA A 445 7.17 -2.67 -30.63
N SER A 446 6.33 -2.09 -31.49
CA SER A 446 6.70 -1.08 -32.49
C SER A 446 5.49 -0.45 -33.19
N ILE A 447 5.58 0.86 -33.43
CA ILE A 447 4.80 1.58 -34.46
C ILE A 447 5.66 2.34 -35.48
N THR A 448 6.98 2.29 -35.35
CA THR A 448 7.91 3.12 -36.15
C THR A 448 8.61 2.36 -37.26
N VAL A 449 8.44 1.04 -37.32
CA VAL A 449 8.90 0.20 -38.43
C VAL A 449 7.75 0.02 -39.42
N THR A 450 7.46 1.07 -40.19
CA THR A 450 6.42 1.09 -41.22
C THR A 450 6.92 0.57 -42.58
N GLU A 451 8.23 0.52 -42.79
CA GLU A 451 8.89 -0.10 -43.94
C GLU A 451 10.16 -0.88 -43.51
N PRO A 452 10.64 -1.87 -44.28
CA PRO A 452 11.84 -2.64 -43.94
C PRO A 452 13.13 -1.82 -43.90
N VAL A 453 13.81 -1.78 -42.75
CA VAL A 453 15.10 -1.07 -42.57
C VAL A 453 16.22 -2.06 -42.25
N THR A 454 17.12 -2.27 -43.22
CA THR A 454 18.34 -3.09 -43.04
C THR A 454 19.55 -2.24 -42.71
N GLY A 455 20.33 -2.65 -41.71
CA GLY A 455 21.58 -1.98 -41.33
C GLY A 455 22.62 -2.91 -40.70
N ALA A 456 23.85 -2.41 -40.59
CA ALA A 456 24.86 -3.04 -39.75
C ALA A 456 24.43 -2.91 -38.29
N PHE A 457 24.37 -4.02 -37.57
CA PHE A 457 23.88 -4.10 -36.20
C PHE A 457 25.05 -4.02 -35.22
N VAL A 458 24.93 -3.17 -34.21
CA VAL A 458 26.03 -2.88 -33.26
C VAL A 458 25.50 -2.66 -31.85
N THR A 459 26.20 -3.17 -30.84
CA THR A 459 25.97 -2.76 -29.46
C THR A 459 26.33 -1.28 -29.28
N ALA A 460 25.53 -0.53 -28.54
CA ALA A 460 25.80 0.88 -28.26
C ALA A 460 27.18 1.12 -27.62
N ALA A 461 27.64 0.19 -26.76
CA ALA A 461 28.99 0.19 -26.20
C ALA A 461 30.11 0.16 -27.26
N SER A 462 29.91 -0.48 -28.41
CA SER A 462 30.90 -0.52 -29.51
C SER A 462 30.98 0.78 -30.31
N VAL A 463 29.94 1.62 -30.26
CA VAL A 463 29.85 2.92 -30.93
C VAL A 463 29.87 4.11 -29.95
N ALA A 464 30.17 3.86 -28.67
CA ALA A 464 30.20 4.86 -27.60
C ALA A 464 31.16 6.03 -27.85
N ALA A 465 30.77 7.21 -27.36
CA ALA A 465 31.61 8.40 -27.26
C ALA A 465 32.76 8.20 -26.27
N ALA A 466 33.85 8.94 -26.45
CA ALA A 466 35.05 8.81 -25.62
C ALA A 466 34.78 9.32 -24.19
N GLY A 467 34.73 8.40 -23.22
CA GLY A 467 34.45 8.71 -21.81
C GLY A 467 32.97 8.58 -21.41
N ALA A 468 32.10 8.08 -22.29
CA ALA A 468 30.70 7.83 -21.96
C ALA A 468 30.54 6.81 -20.81
N THR A 469 29.74 7.17 -19.80
CA THR A 469 29.21 6.27 -18.78
C THR A 469 27.99 5.53 -19.32
N THR A 470 27.80 4.27 -18.90
CA THR A 470 26.64 3.41 -19.24
C THR A 470 26.18 3.50 -20.72
N PRO A 471 27.08 3.45 -21.72
CA PRO A 471 26.72 3.72 -23.12
C PRO A 471 25.72 2.72 -23.71
N ALA A 472 25.61 1.53 -23.11
CA ALA A 472 24.62 0.52 -23.46
C ALA A 472 23.17 1.06 -23.37
N LEU A 473 22.90 1.99 -22.46
CA LEU A 473 21.59 2.60 -22.26
C LEU A 473 21.20 3.64 -23.33
N CYS A 474 22.09 3.99 -24.28
CA CYS A 474 21.84 5.00 -25.33
C CYS A 474 21.34 6.36 -24.81
N GLY A 475 21.73 6.79 -23.61
CA GLY A 475 21.34 8.08 -23.04
C GLY A 475 21.88 9.29 -23.84
N PRO A 476 21.30 10.50 -23.67
CA PRO A 476 21.69 11.68 -24.46
C PRO A 476 23.20 11.98 -24.45
N GLY A 477 23.79 12.08 -25.64
CA GLY A 477 25.20 12.37 -25.87
C GLY A 477 26.19 11.20 -25.73
N VAL A 478 25.75 9.97 -25.40
CA VAL A 478 26.68 8.84 -25.18
C VAL A 478 27.21 8.17 -26.45
N LEU A 479 26.64 8.43 -27.63
CA LEU A 479 27.01 7.80 -28.89
C LEU A 479 27.89 8.70 -29.78
N ASP A 480 28.93 8.10 -30.37
CA ASP A 480 29.87 8.78 -31.28
C ASP A 480 29.28 8.84 -32.71
N PRO A 481 28.96 10.02 -33.26
CA PRO A 481 28.35 10.11 -34.59
C PRO A 481 29.20 9.51 -35.70
N ALA A 482 30.54 9.54 -35.57
CA ALA A 482 31.44 8.95 -36.55
C ALA A 482 31.50 7.41 -36.48
N LYS A 483 30.97 6.81 -35.41
CA LYS A 483 30.83 5.35 -35.25
C LYS A 483 29.40 4.86 -35.49
N THR A 484 28.39 5.68 -35.24
CA THR A 484 26.97 5.30 -35.27
C THR A 484 26.29 5.55 -36.62
N ALA A 485 26.78 6.51 -37.43
CA ALA A 485 26.19 6.87 -38.71
C ALA A 485 25.91 5.66 -39.63
N GLY A 486 24.65 5.53 -40.09
CA GLY A 486 24.21 4.48 -41.02
C GLY A 486 24.04 3.08 -40.41
N LYS A 487 23.86 2.98 -39.09
CA LYS A 487 23.74 1.69 -38.37
C LYS A 487 22.44 1.56 -37.59
N ILE A 488 22.11 0.32 -37.24
CA ILE A 488 21.05 0.00 -36.28
C ILE A 488 21.73 -0.33 -34.96
N VAL A 489 21.29 0.30 -33.87
CA VAL A 489 21.94 0.23 -32.56
C VAL A 489 21.13 -0.66 -31.62
N LEU A 490 21.78 -1.64 -30.97
CA LEU A 490 21.22 -2.33 -29.81
C LEU A 490 21.42 -1.46 -28.58
N CYS A 491 20.31 -1.08 -27.95
CA CYS A 491 20.21 -0.27 -26.75
C CYS A 491 19.51 -1.06 -25.65
N GLU A 492 19.99 -0.95 -24.41
CA GLU A 492 19.37 -1.57 -23.23
C GLU A 492 18.33 -0.63 -22.59
N ARG A 493 17.21 -1.19 -22.10
CA ARG A 493 16.28 -0.47 -21.22
C ARG A 493 16.96 -0.13 -19.89
N GLY A 494 16.55 0.99 -19.29
CA GLY A 494 17.08 1.49 -18.02
C GLY A 494 16.62 2.93 -17.79
N THR A 495 17.35 3.68 -16.97
CA THR A 495 17.00 5.01 -16.40
C THR A 495 17.00 6.19 -17.39
N PHE A 496 16.64 5.97 -18.65
CA PHE A 496 16.45 7.02 -19.67
C PHE A 496 15.20 6.67 -20.48
N ASP A 497 14.43 7.68 -20.87
CA ASP A 497 13.20 7.48 -21.62
C ASP A 497 13.46 6.75 -22.93
N ARG A 498 12.62 5.77 -23.23
CA ARG A 498 12.74 4.89 -24.40
C ARG A 498 12.77 5.71 -25.71
N VAL A 499 11.99 6.79 -25.79
CA VAL A 499 12.02 7.76 -26.89
C VAL A 499 13.34 8.55 -26.91
N ALA A 500 13.84 9.04 -25.77
CA ALA A 500 15.12 9.77 -25.71
C ALA A 500 16.31 8.93 -26.20
N LYS A 501 16.30 7.61 -25.98
CA LYS A 501 17.28 6.68 -26.57
C LYS A 501 17.26 6.71 -28.11
N SER A 502 16.07 6.65 -28.70
CA SER A 502 15.91 6.72 -30.16
C SER A 502 16.31 8.10 -30.72
N ALA A 503 16.08 9.18 -29.97
CA ALA A 503 16.53 10.52 -30.33
C ALA A 503 18.06 10.66 -30.28
N GLU A 504 18.74 10.01 -29.34
CA GLU A 504 20.21 9.93 -29.30
C GLU A 504 20.76 9.13 -30.49
N VAL A 505 20.13 8.00 -30.85
CA VAL A 505 20.48 7.21 -32.05
C VAL A 505 20.33 8.07 -33.31
N ALA A 506 19.21 8.79 -33.45
CA ALA A 506 18.99 9.75 -34.55
C ALA A 506 20.06 10.85 -34.59
N ARG A 507 20.36 11.48 -33.44
CA ARG A 507 21.37 12.55 -33.29
C ARG A 507 22.79 12.06 -33.63
N ALA A 508 23.07 10.79 -33.41
CA ALA A 508 24.32 10.13 -33.80
C ALA A 508 24.31 9.58 -35.25
N GLY A 509 23.23 9.78 -36.00
CA GLY A 509 23.09 9.38 -37.40
C GLY A 509 22.76 7.89 -37.61
N GLY A 510 22.35 7.17 -36.57
CA GLY A 510 21.80 5.83 -36.69
C GLY A 510 20.47 5.84 -37.45
N ILE A 511 20.13 4.72 -38.08
CA ILE A 511 18.96 4.57 -38.97
C ILE A 511 17.86 3.69 -38.36
N GLY A 512 18.08 3.14 -37.17
CA GLY A 512 17.13 2.32 -36.43
C GLY A 512 17.67 1.90 -35.08
N MET A 513 16.81 1.35 -34.23
CA MET A 513 17.16 0.87 -32.91
C MET A 513 16.54 -0.53 -32.65
N VAL A 514 17.26 -1.37 -31.93
CA VAL A 514 16.64 -2.48 -31.19
C VAL A 514 16.77 -2.10 -29.72
N LEU A 515 15.63 -1.87 -29.06
CA LEU A 515 15.58 -1.71 -27.63
C LEU A 515 15.37 -3.10 -27.01
N VAL A 516 16.13 -3.43 -25.98
CA VAL A 516 15.98 -4.73 -25.30
C VAL A 516 15.98 -4.57 -23.78
N ASN A 517 15.11 -5.31 -23.12
CA ASN A 517 15.09 -5.37 -21.66
C ASN A 517 16.23 -6.29 -21.16
N PRO A 518 17.07 -5.87 -20.20
CA PRO A 518 18.10 -6.76 -19.62
C PRO A 518 17.54 -7.73 -18.57
N THR A 519 16.31 -7.49 -18.09
CA THR A 519 15.54 -8.26 -17.10
C THR A 519 14.05 -8.13 -17.47
N PRO A 520 13.20 -9.15 -17.25
CA PRO A 520 11.81 -9.15 -17.73
C PRO A 520 11.03 -7.88 -17.37
N ASN A 521 10.41 -7.25 -18.36
CA ASN A 521 9.65 -6.01 -18.22
C ASN A 521 8.70 -5.81 -19.41
N SER A 522 7.90 -4.75 -19.44
CA SER A 522 7.04 -4.43 -20.59
C SER A 522 7.83 -4.29 -21.90
N THR A 523 7.17 -4.60 -23.01
CA THR A 523 7.53 -4.02 -24.31
C THR A 523 6.49 -2.94 -24.63
N ASP A 524 6.93 -1.79 -25.13
CA ASP A 524 6.12 -0.57 -25.21
C ASP A 524 6.24 0.05 -26.62
N SER A 525 5.11 0.21 -27.32
CA SER A 525 5.08 0.66 -28.72
C SER A 525 5.17 2.18 -28.86
N ASP A 526 6.26 2.78 -28.38
CA ASP A 526 6.45 4.25 -28.39
C ASP A 526 6.61 4.84 -29.81
N THR A 527 6.29 6.13 -29.94
CA THR A 527 6.66 6.95 -31.10
C THR A 527 8.14 7.33 -31.05
N HIS A 528 9.01 6.39 -31.42
CA HIS A 528 10.47 6.59 -31.50
C HIS A 528 10.92 7.52 -32.65
N SER A 529 12.07 8.17 -32.47
CA SER A 529 12.70 9.06 -33.46
C SER A 529 13.43 8.34 -34.61
N VAL A 530 13.56 7.02 -34.53
CA VAL A 530 14.01 6.13 -35.61
C VAL A 530 13.18 4.84 -35.56
N PRO A 531 13.03 4.10 -36.68
CA PRO A 531 12.41 2.78 -36.70
C PRO A 531 13.01 1.86 -35.62
N THR A 532 12.16 1.39 -34.71
CA THR A 532 12.57 0.71 -33.49
C THR A 532 11.73 -0.55 -33.24
N VAL A 533 12.36 -1.62 -32.79
CA VAL A 533 11.69 -2.79 -32.20
C VAL A 533 12.09 -2.89 -30.73
N HIS A 534 11.13 -3.00 -29.82
CA HIS A 534 11.36 -3.22 -28.39
C HIS A 534 11.08 -4.68 -28.00
N LEU A 535 12.13 -5.38 -27.58
CA LEU A 535 12.16 -6.79 -27.20
C LEU A 535 12.30 -6.97 -25.67
N ASP A 536 11.80 -8.07 -25.11
CA ASP A 536 11.99 -8.40 -23.69
C ASP A 536 13.29 -9.20 -23.41
N ALA A 537 13.47 -9.66 -22.17
CA ALA A 537 14.71 -10.21 -21.65
C ALA A 537 14.96 -11.69 -21.96
N ASP A 538 13.97 -12.42 -22.44
CA ASP A 538 14.10 -13.80 -22.90
C ASP A 538 15.08 -13.89 -24.10
N VAL A 539 14.99 -12.95 -25.04
CA VAL A 539 15.86 -12.85 -26.22
C VAL A 539 17.16 -12.08 -25.96
N TYR A 540 17.27 -11.34 -24.84
CA TYR A 540 18.39 -10.44 -24.53
C TYR A 540 19.76 -11.07 -24.72
N ALA A 541 19.95 -12.28 -24.20
CA ALA A 541 21.22 -12.99 -24.30
C ALA A 541 21.60 -13.36 -25.75
N ALA A 542 20.61 -13.70 -26.59
CA ALA A 542 20.81 -14.03 -27.99
C ALA A 542 21.10 -12.78 -28.84
N VAL A 543 20.24 -11.76 -28.72
CA VAL A 543 20.34 -10.50 -29.48
C VAL A 543 21.66 -9.77 -29.16
N THR A 544 22.06 -9.72 -27.88
CA THR A 544 23.31 -9.07 -27.44
C THR A 544 24.56 -9.83 -27.88
N ALA A 545 24.53 -11.18 -27.86
CA ALA A 545 25.62 -12.00 -28.39
C ALA A 545 25.77 -11.83 -29.91
N TYR A 546 24.67 -11.81 -30.65
CA TYR A 546 24.69 -11.57 -32.10
C TYR A 546 25.17 -10.16 -32.45
N ALA A 547 24.64 -9.11 -31.82
CA ALA A 547 25.05 -7.71 -32.03
C ALA A 547 26.53 -7.43 -31.68
N SER A 548 27.16 -8.32 -30.91
CA SER A 548 28.59 -8.29 -30.61
C SER A 548 29.48 -8.96 -31.67
N THR A 549 28.89 -9.59 -32.69
CA THR A 549 29.60 -10.32 -33.75
C THR A 549 30.14 -9.37 -34.83
N PRO A 550 31.42 -9.44 -35.23
CA PRO A 550 31.97 -8.58 -36.27
C PRO A 550 31.26 -8.75 -37.62
N GLY A 551 30.54 -7.72 -38.06
CA GLY A 551 29.76 -7.74 -39.30
C GLY A 551 28.32 -8.21 -39.15
N ALA A 552 27.79 -8.25 -37.92
CA ALA A 552 26.36 -8.45 -37.65
C ALA A 552 25.48 -7.44 -38.43
N THR A 553 24.30 -7.90 -38.85
CA THR A 553 23.29 -7.11 -39.55
C THR A 553 21.91 -7.45 -39.03
N VAL A 554 21.01 -6.47 -39.01
CA VAL A 554 19.59 -6.68 -38.70
C VAL A 554 18.75 -5.98 -39.75
N THR A 555 17.60 -6.58 -40.08
CA THR A 555 16.51 -5.89 -40.76
C THR A 555 15.36 -5.78 -39.77
N LEU A 556 14.92 -4.56 -39.49
CA LEU A 556 13.64 -4.32 -38.82
C LEU A 556 12.58 -4.37 -39.92
N VAL A 557 11.58 -5.24 -39.80
CA VAL A 557 10.44 -5.32 -40.73
C VAL A 557 9.14 -5.02 -40.01
N PRO A 558 8.13 -4.45 -40.70
CA PRO A 558 6.77 -4.33 -40.16
C PRO A 558 6.20 -5.70 -39.76
N ASP A 559 5.23 -5.66 -38.86
CA ASP A 559 4.45 -6.80 -38.36
C ASP A 559 5.27 -7.89 -37.65
N ASN A 560 4.53 -8.83 -37.04
CA ASN A 560 5.10 -10.05 -36.48
C ASN A 560 5.27 -11.12 -37.58
N THR A 561 6.49 -11.25 -38.10
CA THR A 561 6.84 -12.24 -39.13
C THR A 561 7.39 -13.54 -38.55
N THR A 562 7.27 -13.77 -37.24
CA THR A 562 7.79 -14.98 -36.58
C THR A 562 6.80 -16.15 -36.61
N GLY A 563 5.50 -15.86 -36.65
CA GLY A 563 4.44 -16.86 -36.50
C GLY A 563 4.25 -17.35 -35.06
N ILE A 564 4.80 -16.64 -34.08
CA ILE A 564 4.57 -16.81 -32.64
C ILE A 564 3.66 -15.65 -32.21
N GLU A 565 2.46 -15.95 -31.71
CA GLU A 565 1.57 -14.96 -31.10
C GLU A 565 1.85 -14.94 -29.59
N GLU A 566 2.02 -13.74 -29.04
CA GLU A 566 2.18 -13.55 -27.58
C GLU A 566 0.86 -13.90 -26.85
N PRO A 567 0.90 -14.63 -25.72
CA PRO A 567 -0.27 -14.78 -24.87
C PRO A 567 -0.83 -13.42 -24.46
N THR A 568 -2.15 -13.28 -24.40
CA THR A 568 -2.84 -12.06 -23.94
C THR A 568 -4.17 -12.41 -23.27
N PRO A 569 -4.67 -11.60 -22.33
CA PRO A 569 -4.03 -10.42 -21.73
C PRO A 569 -2.97 -10.82 -20.68
N GLN A 570 -1.76 -10.28 -20.78
CA GLN A 570 -0.73 -10.34 -19.73
C GLN A 570 -0.73 -9.03 -18.94
N VAL A 571 -0.56 -9.07 -17.62
CA VAL A 571 -0.42 -7.82 -16.84
C VAL A 571 0.94 -7.18 -17.13
N ALA A 572 0.95 -5.90 -17.48
CA ALA A 572 2.16 -5.18 -17.88
C ALA A 572 3.20 -5.18 -16.75
N GLY A 573 4.48 -5.30 -17.12
CA GLY A 573 5.59 -5.31 -16.15
C GLY A 573 5.62 -4.07 -15.25
N PHE A 574 5.33 -2.89 -15.80
CA PHE A 574 5.25 -1.63 -15.05
C PHE A 574 4.01 -1.53 -14.14
N SER A 575 2.96 -2.34 -14.31
CA SER A 575 1.75 -2.19 -13.52
C SER A 575 2.06 -2.45 -12.05
N SER A 576 1.81 -1.46 -11.20
CA SER A 576 2.10 -1.57 -9.77
C SER A 576 1.31 -2.71 -9.09
N ARG A 577 1.86 -3.21 -7.97
CA ARG A 577 1.39 -4.42 -7.26
C ARG A 577 0.98 -4.14 -5.83
N GLY A 578 0.08 -4.97 -5.30
CA GLY A 578 -0.12 -5.11 -3.86
C GLY A 578 1.02 -5.90 -3.18
N PRO A 579 0.88 -6.25 -1.89
CA PRO A 579 -0.23 -5.89 -1.01
C PRO A 579 -0.22 -4.41 -0.57
N VAL A 580 -1.31 -3.94 0.04
CA VAL A 580 -1.40 -2.61 0.67
C VAL A 580 -0.78 -2.70 2.06
N LEU A 581 0.37 -2.05 2.31
CA LEU A 581 0.99 -2.11 3.65
C LEU A 581 0.29 -1.20 4.67
N ALA A 582 -0.36 -0.14 4.18
CA ALA A 582 -0.95 0.93 4.99
C ALA A 582 -2.10 0.52 5.93
N ASP A 583 -2.74 -0.64 5.73
CA ASP A 583 -3.86 -1.11 6.55
C ASP A 583 -3.68 -2.52 7.10
N GLY A 584 -2.43 -3.01 7.15
CA GLY A 584 -2.12 -4.38 7.58
C GLY A 584 -2.10 -5.41 6.45
N SER A 585 -2.43 -5.02 5.21
CA SER A 585 -2.58 -5.89 4.03
C SER A 585 -3.83 -6.77 4.04
N ASP A 586 -4.88 -6.25 4.66
CA ASP A 586 -6.17 -6.90 4.83
C ASP A 586 -7.20 -6.46 3.76
N ILE A 587 -6.86 -5.48 2.90
CA ILE A 587 -7.54 -5.27 1.60
C ILE A 587 -6.67 -5.70 0.41
N LEU A 588 -7.33 -6.32 -0.56
CA LEU A 588 -6.70 -6.81 -1.79
C LEU A 588 -6.73 -5.73 -2.87
N LYS A 589 -5.54 -5.37 -3.40
CA LYS A 589 -5.37 -4.43 -4.51
C LYS A 589 -4.32 -4.94 -5.52
N PRO A 590 -4.41 -4.58 -6.83
CA PRO A 590 -5.49 -3.80 -7.46
C PRO A 590 -6.84 -4.54 -7.41
N ASP A 591 -7.96 -3.86 -7.68
CA ASP A 591 -9.28 -4.49 -7.65
C ASP A 591 -9.50 -5.36 -8.91
N VAL A 592 -9.12 -4.83 -10.08
CA VAL A 592 -9.25 -5.45 -11.41
C VAL A 592 -8.11 -5.01 -12.33
N THR A 593 -7.97 -5.67 -13.47
CA THR A 593 -7.07 -5.31 -14.57
C THR A 593 -7.86 -4.98 -15.84
N ALA A 594 -7.37 -4.02 -16.65
CA ALA A 594 -7.99 -3.62 -17.91
C ALA A 594 -6.94 -3.25 -18.98
N PRO A 595 -7.33 -3.10 -20.27
CA PRO A 595 -6.39 -2.73 -21.35
C PRO A 595 -5.62 -1.44 -21.05
N GLY A 596 -4.29 -1.53 -21.00
CA GLY A 596 -3.44 -0.40 -20.59
C GLY A 596 -2.04 -0.38 -21.23
N VAL A 597 -1.82 -1.14 -22.30
CA VAL A 597 -0.56 -1.13 -23.08
C VAL A 597 -0.88 -0.84 -24.54
N ALA A 598 -0.18 0.12 -25.14
CA ALA A 598 -0.37 0.54 -26.53
C ALA A 598 -1.85 0.84 -26.88
N ILE A 599 -2.48 1.71 -26.08
CA ILE A 599 -3.86 2.18 -26.30
C ILE A 599 -3.85 3.41 -27.20
N ILE A 600 -4.61 3.37 -28.31
CA ILE A 600 -4.81 4.50 -29.22
C ILE A 600 -5.94 5.37 -28.67
N ALA A 601 -5.71 6.68 -28.51
CA ALA A 601 -6.77 7.63 -28.22
C ALA A 601 -6.39 9.05 -28.69
N ALA A 602 -7.25 10.05 -28.44
CA ALA A 602 -6.95 11.46 -28.73
C ALA A 602 -5.77 11.98 -27.88
N THR A 603 -5.12 13.06 -28.32
CA THR A 603 -4.10 13.78 -27.52
C THR A 603 -4.20 15.29 -27.76
N ASN A 604 -3.30 16.06 -27.14
CA ASN A 604 -3.27 17.52 -27.12
C ASN A 604 -3.19 18.19 -28.51
N ASN A 605 -4.11 19.12 -28.79
CA ASN A 605 -3.98 20.10 -29.87
C ASN A 605 -4.16 21.54 -29.34
N ALA A 606 -3.41 22.48 -29.94
CA ALA A 606 -3.60 23.92 -29.74
C ALA A 606 -4.92 24.40 -30.38
N GLU A 607 -5.37 25.62 -30.03
CA GLU A 607 -6.50 26.30 -30.69
C GLU A 607 -6.24 26.43 -32.20
N GLY A 608 -7.06 25.77 -33.02
CA GLY A 608 -6.90 25.75 -34.48
C GLY A 608 -5.69 24.94 -34.99
N GLY A 609 -5.10 24.08 -34.16
CA GLY A 609 -4.22 23.01 -34.62
C GLY A 609 -5.01 21.86 -35.27
N GLU A 610 -4.31 21.00 -36.02
CA GLU A 610 -4.90 19.74 -36.51
C GLU A 610 -5.12 18.78 -35.31
N PRO A 611 -6.17 17.94 -35.32
CA PRO A 611 -6.37 16.90 -34.31
C PRO A 611 -5.22 15.90 -34.28
N THR A 612 -4.87 15.46 -33.08
CA THR A 612 -3.76 14.55 -32.81
C THR A 612 -4.25 13.29 -32.07
N TYR A 613 -3.58 12.17 -32.33
CA TYR A 613 -3.82 10.90 -31.65
C TYR A 613 -2.50 10.36 -31.10
N GLY A 614 -2.58 9.62 -30.00
CA GLY A 614 -1.42 9.08 -29.28
C GLY A 614 -1.58 7.60 -28.94
N LEU A 615 -0.45 6.90 -28.92
CA LEU A 615 -0.33 5.53 -28.43
C LEU A 615 0.41 5.56 -27.10
N LEU A 616 -0.31 5.28 -26.00
CA LEU A 616 0.22 5.35 -24.64
C LEU A 616 0.08 4.00 -23.92
N SER A 617 0.98 3.78 -22.95
CA SER A 617 0.98 2.63 -22.04
C SER A 617 1.02 3.14 -20.59
N GLY A 618 0.14 2.61 -19.74
CA GLY A 618 0.04 2.94 -18.33
C GLY A 618 -1.24 2.39 -17.70
N THR A 619 -1.25 2.21 -16.38
CA THR A 619 -2.48 2.05 -15.59
C THR A 619 -3.42 3.25 -15.76
N SER A 620 -2.85 4.40 -16.09
CA SER A 620 -3.54 5.59 -16.59
C SER A 620 -4.47 5.36 -17.79
N MET A 621 -4.17 4.40 -18.66
CA MET A 621 -5.01 4.01 -19.81
C MET A 621 -5.96 2.85 -19.47
N ALA A 622 -5.69 2.09 -18.40
CA ALA A 622 -6.57 1.03 -17.91
C ALA A 622 -7.75 1.58 -17.09
N ALA A 623 -7.51 2.57 -16.22
CA ALA A 623 -8.54 3.26 -15.45
C ALA A 623 -9.72 3.81 -16.30
N PRO A 624 -9.50 4.50 -17.45
CA PRO A 624 -10.60 5.03 -18.26
C PRO A 624 -11.41 3.94 -18.98
N HIS A 625 -10.84 2.76 -19.26
CA HIS A 625 -11.65 1.62 -19.72
C HIS A 625 -12.66 1.21 -18.65
N VAL A 626 -12.24 1.10 -17.39
CA VAL A 626 -13.11 0.73 -16.26
C VAL A 626 -14.11 1.85 -15.94
N ALA A 627 -13.71 3.12 -16.04
CA ALA A 627 -14.63 4.26 -15.96
C ALA A 627 -15.70 4.20 -17.06
N GLY A 628 -15.30 3.88 -18.30
CA GLY A 628 -16.19 3.63 -19.42
C GLY A 628 -17.17 2.48 -19.17
N LEU A 629 -16.72 1.36 -18.59
CA LEU A 629 -17.61 0.26 -18.21
C LEU A 629 -18.61 0.65 -17.10
N ALA A 630 -18.22 1.51 -16.16
CA ALA A 630 -19.14 2.06 -15.18
C ALA A 630 -20.23 2.95 -15.83
N LEU A 631 -19.88 3.75 -16.84
CA LEU A 631 -20.84 4.53 -17.63
C LEU A 631 -21.81 3.63 -18.41
N LEU A 632 -21.33 2.54 -19.02
CA LEU A 632 -22.19 1.54 -19.68
C LEU A 632 -23.16 0.89 -18.68
N TYR A 633 -22.67 0.51 -17.49
CA TYR A 633 -23.51 -0.07 -16.44
C TYR A 633 -24.59 0.91 -15.96
N LEU A 634 -24.26 2.21 -15.87
CA LEU A 634 -25.18 3.25 -15.44
C LEU A 634 -26.17 3.68 -16.52
N GLY A 635 -25.87 3.54 -17.81
CA GLY A 635 -26.89 3.66 -18.87
C GLY A 635 -28.01 2.63 -18.70
N GLU A 636 -27.63 1.37 -18.40
CA GLU A 636 -28.58 0.25 -18.27
C GLU A 636 -29.21 0.15 -16.86
N ARG A 637 -28.50 0.63 -15.83
CA ARG A 637 -28.94 0.66 -14.42
C ARG A 637 -28.64 2.03 -13.76
N PRO A 638 -29.35 3.13 -14.11
CA PRO A 638 -28.99 4.48 -13.66
C PRO A 638 -29.12 4.78 -12.14
N ASN A 639 -29.45 3.78 -11.32
CA ASN A 639 -29.60 3.92 -9.87
C ASN A 639 -28.80 2.82 -9.13
N ALA A 640 -27.85 2.17 -9.80
CA ALA A 640 -26.95 1.18 -9.18
C ALA A 640 -25.99 1.86 -8.18
N PRO A 641 -25.81 1.33 -6.96
CA PRO A 641 -24.79 1.84 -6.04
C PRO A 641 -23.39 1.52 -6.55
N VAL A 642 -22.40 2.35 -6.18
CA VAL A 642 -21.00 2.19 -6.65
C VAL A 642 -20.40 0.82 -6.32
N SER A 643 -20.81 0.20 -5.21
CA SER A 643 -20.41 -1.14 -4.80
C SER A 643 -21.06 -2.26 -5.63
N GLU A 644 -22.23 -2.04 -6.24
CA GLU A 644 -22.80 -2.98 -7.23
C GLU A 644 -21.96 -2.99 -8.50
N ILE A 645 -21.57 -1.83 -9.02
CA ILE A 645 -20.71 -1.69 -10.20
C ILE A 645 -19.35 -2.33 -9.94
N LYS A 646 -18.69 -1.97 -8.82
CA LYS A 646 -17.39 -2.52 -8.42
C LYS A 646 -17.45 -4.03 -8.22
N SER A 647 -18.46 -4.52 -7.50
CA SER A 647 -18.64 -5.96 -7.31
C SER A 647 -18.87 -6.70 -8.62
N ALA A 648 -19.68 -6.17 -9.55
CA ALA A 648 -19.94 -6.82 -10.82
C ALA A 648 -18.67 -6.95 -11.66
N LEU A 649 -17.89 -5.87 -11.78
CA LEU A 649 -16.60 -5.85 -12.49
C LEU A 649 -15.59 -6.86 -11.91
N MET A 650 -15.55 -6.99 -10.58
CA MET A 650 -14.66 -7.95 -9.90
C MET A 650 -15.15 -9.39 -10.05
N THR A 651 -16.45 -9.66 -9.86
CA THR A 651 -16.93 -11.04 -9.74
C THR A 651 -17.04 -11.82 -11.05
N THR A 652 -17.11 -11.13 -12.19
CA THR A 652 -17.09 -11.74 -13.54
C THR A 652 -15.73 -11.64 -14.25
N ALA A 653 -14.69 -11.09 -13.60
CA ALA A 653 -13.36 -11.00 -14.18
C ALA A 653 -12.73 -12.39 -14.42
N TYR A 654 -11.93 -12.51 -15.48
CA TYR A 654 -11.20 -13.74 -15.83
C TYR A 654 -9.69 -13.61 -15.59
N ASP A 655 -9.00 -14.72 -15.29
CA ASP A 655 -7.57 -14.68 -15.04
C ASP A 655 -6.77 -14.25 -16.29
N THR A 656 -5.86 -13.30 -16.09
CA THR A 656 -4.82 -12.94 -17.05
C THR A 656 -3.84 -14.09 -17.25
N VAL A 657 -2.98 -14.03 -18.27
CA VAL A 657 -1.97 -15.05 -18.57
C VAL A 657 -0.55 -14.55 -18.34
N ASP A 658 0.40 -15.48 -18.20
CA ASP A 658 1.84 -15.24 -18.27
C ASP A 658 2.39 -15.46 -19.70
N GLY A 659 3.71 -15.30 -19.87
CA GLY A 659 4.40 -15.51 -21.16
C GLY A 659 4.48 -16.98 -21.62
N ASP A 660 4.22 -17.96 -20.74
CA ASP A 660 4.04 -19.37 -21.10
C ASP A 660 2.54 -19.69 -21.38
N GLY A 661 1.67 -18.67 -21.37
CA GLY A 661 0.23 -18.78 -21.61
C GLY A 661 -0.53 -19.50 -20.50
N GLN A 662 0.03 -19.58 -19.29
CA GLN A 662 -0.65 -20.13 -18.12
C GLN A 662 -1.44 -19.03 -17.39
N PRO A 663 -2.58 -19.33 -16.74
CA PRO A 663 -3.29 -18.34 -15.95
C PRO A 663 -2.46 -17.84 -14.77
N VAL A 664 -2.39 -16.52 -14.61
CA VAL A 664 -1.88 -15.86 -13.41
C VAL A 664 -2.80 -16.22 -12.25
N THR A 665 -2.23 -16.64 -11.13
CA THR A 665 -2.95 -16.98 -9.89
C THR A 665 -2.68 -16.03 -8.73
N ASP A 666 -1.74 -15.10 -8.89
CA ASP A 666 -1.44 -14.06 -7.89
C ASP A 666 -2.41 -12.88 -8.04
N PRO A 667 -3.26 -12.59 -7.04
CA PRO A 667 -4.21 -11.49 -7.11
C PRO A 667 -3.57 -10.13 -6.79
N PHE A 668 -2.36 -10.05 -6.21
CA PHE A 668 -1.62 -8.78 -6.11
C PHE A 668 -1.04 -8.32 -7.45
N VAL A 669 -0.98 -9.24 -8.43
CA VAL A 669 -0.59 -8.96 -9.82
C VAL A 669 -1.78 -8.44 -10.64
N GLN A 670 -2.96 -9.05 -10.53
CA GLN A 670 -4.09 -8.80 -11.44
C GLN A 670 -5.41 -8.32 -10.80
N GLY A 671 -5.50 -8.31 -9.46
CA GLY A 671 -6.75 -8.17 -8.73
C GLY A 671 -7.64 -9.40 -8.87
N ALA A 672 -8.93 -9.19 -9.15
CA ALA A 672 -9.86 -10.27 -9.47
C ALA A 672 -9.63 -10.90 -10.87
N GLY A 673 -8.88 -10.22 -11.75
CA GLY A 673 -8.61 -10.64 -13.13
C GLY A 673 -8.76 -9.48 -14.13
N HIS A 674 -8.70 -9.80 -15.42
CA HIS A 674 -9.10 -8.88 -16.49
C HIS A 674 -10.63 -8.73 -16.53
N VAL A 675 -11.12 -7.50 -16.71
CA VAL A 675 -12.56 -7.21 -16.76
C VAL A 675 -13.29 -7.91 -17.91
N ASP A 676 -14.43 -8.55 -17.61
CA ASP A 676 -15.34 -9.10 -18.62
C ASP A 676 -16.67 -8.31 -18.67
N PRO A 677 -16.82 -7.38 -19.62
CA PRO A 677 -18.06 -6.62 -19.74
C PRO A 677 -19.16 -7.39 -20.49
N THR A 678 -18.88 -8.59 -21.00
CA THR A 678 -19.88 -9.42 -21.67
C THR A 678 -20.82 -10.14 -20.70
N GLU A 679 -20.35 -10.35 -19.46
CA GLU A 679 -21.04 -11.05 -18.35
C GLU A 679 -21.45 -10.11 -17.18
N TYR A 680 -20.70 -9.04 -16.85
CA TYR A 680 -20.91 -8.22 -15.63
C TYR A 680 -22.34 -7.65 -15.44
N LEU A 681 -23.10 -7.44 -16.52
CA LEU A 681 -24.49 -6.97 -16.48
C LEU A 681 -25.48 -8.01 -15.88
N ASP A 682 -25.07 -9.27 -15.69
CA ASP A 682 -25.78 -10.25 -14.84
C ASP A 682 -24.82 -11.06 -13.97
N ALA A 683 -24.00 -10.37 -13.17
CA ALA A 683 -23.00 -10.96 -12.26
C ALA A 683 -23.53 -11.95 -11.18
N GLY A 684 -24.83 -12.26 -11.12
CA GLY A 684 -25.42 -13.28 -10.24
C GLY A 684 -25.49 -12.91 -8.74
N LEU A 685 -24.37 -12.58 -8.12
CA LEU A 685 -24.22 -12.15 -6.72
C LEU A 685 -23.37 -10.88 -6.63
N LEU A 686 -23.73 -9.98 -5.71
CA LEU A 686 -23.11 -8.68 -5.49
C LEU A 686 -22.73 -8.49 -4.02
N TYR A 687 -21.47 -8.12 -3.77
CA TYR A 687 -20.95 -7.73 -2.46
C TYR A 687 -21.20 -6.22 -2.26
N LEU A 688 -22.30 -5.89 -1.59
CA LEU A 688 -22.72 -4.50 -1.38
C LEU A 688 -22.12 -3.95 -0.08
N ASN A 689 -21.63 -2.71 -0.14
CA ASN A 689 -21.11 -1.93 0.98
C ASN A 689 -21.30 -0.43 0.71
N GLY A 690 -21.14 0.42 1.72
CA GLY A 690 -21.26 1.87 1.63
C GLY A 690 -20.65 2.61 2.82
N LEU A 691 -21.09 3.86 3.02
CA LEU A 691 -20.46 4.80 3.95
C LEU A 691 -20.33 4.28 5.39
N ASP A 692 -21.35 3.61 5.94
CA ASP A 692 -21.30 3.10 7.32
C ASP A 692 -20.20 2.02 7.47
N ASP A 693 -20.03 1.15 6.47
CA ASP A 693 -18.98 0.12 6.42
C ASP A 693 -17.59 0.76 6.24
N TRP A 694 -17.47 1.77 5.38
CA TRP A 694 -16.21 2.49 5.15
C TRP A 694 -15.78 3.29 6.39
N LEU A 695 -16.71 3.90 7.12
CA LEU A 695 -16.40 4.59 8.39
C LEU A 695 -16.01 3.62 9.51
N ALA A 696 -16.52 2.38 9.49
CA ALA A 696 -16.10 1.32 10.40
C ALA A 696 -14.70 0.79 10.04
N TYR A 697 -14.37 0.65 8.76
CA TYR A 697 -13.01 0.35 8.28
C TYR A 697 -12.00 1.44 8.67
N ILE A 698 -12.35 2.73 8.52
CA ILE A 698 -11.49 3.85 8.93
C ILE A 698 -11.25 3.85 10.45
N ALA A 699 -12.24 3.46 11.25
CA ALA A 699 -12.06 3.22 12.68
C ALA A 699 -11.20 1.97 12.98
N GLY A 700 -11.29 0.94 12.14
CA GLY A 700 -10.45 -0.26 12.18
C GLY A 700 -8.96 0.04 12.03
N VAL A 701 -8.59 0.89 11.06
CA VAL A 701 -7.21 1.38 10.87
C VAL A 701 -6.80 2.48 11.88
N GLY A 702 -7.59 2.70 12.93
CA GLY A 702 -7.22 3.51 14.11
C GLY A 702 -7.69 4.96 14.12
N ILE A 703 -8.58 5.39 13.22
CA ILE A 703 -8.99 6.81 13.10
C ILE A 703 -10.43 7.02 13.58
N GLU A 704 -10.64 7.91 14.55
CA GLU A 704 -11.96 8.15 15.16
C GLU A 704 -12.99 8.73 14.16
N THR A 705 -13.86 7.87 13.62
CA THR A 705 -15.04 8.26 12.84
C THR A 705 -16.31 8.42 13.68
N GLY A 706 -16.36 7.76 14.84
CA GLY A 706 -17.57 7.60 15.66
C GLY A 706 -18.40 6.36 15.31
N SER A 707 -18.00 5.55 14.34
CA SER A 707 -18.47 4.16 14.16
C SER A 707 -17.77 3.21 15.13
N ASP A 708 -18.38 2.06 15.42
CA ASP A 708 -17.67 0.93 16.03
C ASP A 708 -16.63 0.40 15.01
N PRO A 709 -15.37 0.17 15.39
CA PRO A 709 -14.34 -0.34 14.48
C PRO A 709 -14.59 -1.80 14.08
N ILE A 710 -14.34 -2.13 12.82
CA ILE A 710 -14.21 -3.51 12.33
C ILE A 710 -12.74 -3.85 12.09
N ASP A 711 -12.43 -5.14 12.03
CA ASP A 711 -11.20 -5.60 11.39
C ASP A 711 -11.24 -5.22 9.89
N PRO A 712 -10.18 -4.64 9.31
CA PRO A 712 -10.12 -4.40 7.87
C PRO A 712 -10.45 -5.62 7.00
N SER A 713 -10.12 -6.84 7.44
CA SER A 713 -10.41 -8.09 6.69
C SER A 713 -11.91 -8.43 6.61
N GLU A 714 -12.73 -7.88 7.52
CA GLU A 714 -14.19 -8.04 7.59
C GLU A 714 -14.95 -7.12 6.60
N LEU A 715 -14.29 -6.14 5.96
CA LEU A 715 -14.97 -5.24 5.02
C LEU A 715 -15.57 -6.02 3.83
N ASN A 716 -16.85 -5.78 3.54
CA ASN A 716 -17.62 -6.58 2.57
C ASN A 716 -17.32 -6.27 1.09
N LEU A 717 -16.07 -6.55 0.69
CA LEU A 717 -15.58 -6.48 -0.68
C LEU A 717 -15.78 -7.82 -1.40
N ALA A 718 -15.75 -7.78 -2.74
CA ALA A 718 -15.73 -8.96 -3.61
C ALA A 718 -14.40 -9.73 -3.60
N SER A 719 -13.51 -9.42 -2.66
CA SER A 719 -12.20 -10.02 -2.42
C SER A 719 -12.01 -10.29 -0.92
N ILE A 720 -11.05 -11.15 -0.58
CA ILE A 720 -10.62 -11.39 0.80
C ILE A 720 -9.10 -11.26 0.84
N ALA A 721 -8.58 -10.41 1.71
CA ALA A 721 -7.19 -10.46 2.13
C ALA A 721 -7.13 -10.63 3.65
N ILE A 722 -6.08 -11.32 4.13
CA ILE A 722 -5.71 -11.45 5.53
C ILE A 722 -4.19 -11.32 5.61
N GLY A 723 -3.68 -10.21 6.13
CA GLY A 723 -2.26 -9.90 6.20
C GLY A 723 -1.52 -10.56 7.37
N THR A 724 -2.24 -11.02 8.42
CA THR A 724 -1.63 -11.47 9.68
C THR A 724 -2.22 -12.79 10.24
N LEU A 725 -2.29 -13.86 9.44
CA LEU A 725 -2.85 -15.15 9.89
C LEU A 725 -1.87 -15.94 10.80
N THR A 726 -1.86 -15.64 12.11
CA THR A 726 -1.13 -16.44 13.11
C THR A 726 -1.73 -17.83 13.36
N GLY A 727 -2.96 -18.11 12.90
CA GLY A 727 -3.65 -19.32 13.31
C GLY A 727 -4.89 -19.68 12.51
N ALA A 728 -6.05 -19.44 13.12
CA ALA A 728 -7.36 -19.62 12.51
C ALA A 728 -8.16 -18.33 12.68
N GLU A 729 -8.71 -17.85 11.57
CA GLU A 729 -9.44 -16.59 11.46
C GLU A 729 -10.73 -16.86 10.69
N THR A 730 -11.76 -16.05 10.86
CA THR A 730 -13.03 -16.24 10.17
C THR A 730 -13.61 -14.89 9.81
N VAL A 731 -13.61 -14.58 8.51
CA VAL A 731 -14.24 -13.38 7.97
C VAL A 731 -15.66 -13.66 7.57
N THR A 732 -16.51 -12.66 7.70
CA THR A 732 -17.89 -12.62 7.25
C THR A 732 -17.96 -11.92 5.90
N ARG A 733 -18.88 -12.36 5.03
CA ARG A 733 -19.25 -11.66 3.79
C ARG A 733 -20.74 -11.73 3.58
N GLU A 734 -21.30 -10.72 2.92
CA GLU A 734 -22.73 -10.62 2.61
C GLU A 734 -22.96 -10.35 1.13
N VAL A 735 -23.74 -11.23 0.50
CA VAL A 735 -24.04 -11.19 -0.95
C VAL A 735 -25.52 -11.01 -1.23
N THR A 736 -25.83 -10.11 -2.16
CA THR A 736 -27.17 -9.85 -2.69
C THR A 736 -27.29 -10.43 -4.10
N SER A 737 -28.31 -11.26 -4.35
CA SER A 737 -28.48 -11.92 -5.65
C SER A 737 -29.22 -11.06 -6.67
N THR A 738 -28.76 -11.07 -7.93
CA THR A 738 -29.45 -10.43 -9.08
C THR A 738 -30.71 -11.20 -9.50
N SER A 739 -30.83 -12.46 -9.09
CA SER A 739 -31.83 -13.40 -9.56
C SER A 739 -32.30 -14.38 -8.47
N ALA A 740 -33.12 -15.37 -8.84
CA ALA A 740 -33.49 -16.49 -7.97
C ALA A 740 -32.72 -17.75 -8.39
N GLY A 741 -31.94 -18.34 -7.47
CA GLY A 741 -31.06 -19.46 -7.78
C GLY A 741 -30.44 -20.11 -6.55
N THR A 742 -29.73 -21.21 -6.74
CA THR A 742 -28.92 -21.86 -5.70
C THR A 742 -27.46 -21.82 -6.12
N TYR A 743 -26.62 -21.22 -5.28
CA TYR A 743 -25.18 -21.11 -5.47
C TYR A 743 -24.45 -22.05 -4.52
N ALA A 744 -23.45 -22.78 -5.00
CA ALA A 744 -22.58 -23.62 -4.19
C ALA A 744 -21.15 -23.05 -4.16
N ALA A 745 -20.52 -23.04 -2.99
CA ALA A 745 -19.17 -22.52 -2.81
C ALA A 745 -18.09 -23.57 -3.11
N THR A 746 -17.00 -23.14 -3.74
CA THR A 746 -15.73 -23.87 -3.86
C THR A 746 -14.57 -22.93 -3.58
N VAL A 747 -13.48 -23.42 -3.01
CA VAL A 747 -12.24 -22.65 -2.79
C VAL A 747 -11.08 -23.38 -3.48
N GLN A 748 -10.19 -22.63 -4.12
CA GLN A 748 -9.07 -23.14 -4.92
C GLN A 748 -7.81 -22.28 -4.68
N GLY A 749 -6.63 -22.80 -5.05
CA GLY A 749 -5.34 -22.09 -5.01
C GLY A 749 -4.59 -22.13 -3.68
N LEU A 750 -5.30 -22.02 -2.54
CA LEU A 750 -4.71 -21.86 -1.19
C LEU A 750 -3.96 -23.10 -0.66
N GLU A 751 -2.82 -23.45 -1.26
CA GLU A 751 -2.02 -24.61 -0.84
C GLU A 751 -1.47 -24.42 0.59
N GLY A 752 -1.90 -25.30 1.50
CA GLY A 752 -1.46 -25.29 2.89
C GLY A 752 -2.22 -24.33 3.82
N VAL A 753 -3.35 -23.77 3.38
CA VAL A 753 -4.35 -23.11 4.23
C VAL A 753 -5.71 -23.79 4.00
N ASP A 754 -6.29 -24.37 5.05
CA ASP A 754 -7.66 -24.88 4.99
C ASP A 754 -8.63 -23.68 5.00
N ALA A 755 -9.58 -23.65 4.07
CA ALA A 755 -10.60 -22.59 3.96
C ALA A 755 -12.01 -23.21 3.93
N ILE A 756 -12.85 -22.88 4.92
CA ILE A 756 -14.14 -23.52 5.15
C ILE A 756 -15.28 -22.49 5.09
N VAL A 757 -16.09 -22.58 4.03
CA VAL A 757 -17.25 -21.69 3.80
C VAL A 757 -18.50 -22.23 4.50
N THR A 758 -19.13 -21.41 5.35
CA THR A 758 -20.33 -21.77 6.12
C THR A 758 -21.44 -20.71 5.95
N PRO A 759 -22.63 -21.04 5.41
CA PRO A 759 -22.98 -22.30 4.76
C PRO A 759 -22.36 -22.40 3.35
N SER A 760 -21.88 -23.57 2.95
CA SER A 760 -21.31 -23.80 1.60
C SER A 760 -22.34 -23.81 0.45
N THR A 761 -23.58 -23.35 0.70
CA THR A 761 -24.65 -23.27 -0.30
C THR A 761 -25.65 -22.17 0.09
N LEU A 762 -25.96 -21.27 -0.85
CA LEU A 762 -26.90 -20.17 -0.67
C LEU A 762 -28.06 -20.28 -1.67
N GLU A 763 -29.29 -20.34 -1.15
CA GLU A 763 -30.53 -20.42 -1.93
C GLU A 763 -31.29 -19.07 -1.89
N PHE A 764 -31.45 -18.41 -3.04
CA PHE A 764 -32.15 -17.13 -3.19
C PHE A 764 -33.48 -17.34 -3.93
N THR A 765 -34.53 -16.71 -3.42
CA THR A 765 -35.91 -16.90 -3.92
C THR A 765 -36.39 -15.78 -4.86
N ALA A 766 -35.67 -14.65 -4.89
CA ALA A 766 -35.90 -13.51 -5.76
C ALA A 766 -34.64 -12.64 -5.83
N ALA A 767 -34.55 -11.81 -6.86
CA ALA A 767 -33.58 -10.71 -6.96
C ALA A 767 -33.69 -9.75 -5.75
N GLY A 768 -32.58 -9.16 -5.34
CA GLY A 768 -32.52 -8.27 -4.18
C GLY A 768 -32.67 -8.99 -2.84
N GLN A 769 -32.61 -10.33 -2.82
CA GLN A 769 -32.46 -11.08 -1.57
C GLN A 769 -30.98 -11.15 -1.19
N THR A 770 -30.70 -10.75 0.05
CA THR A 770 -29.35 -10.71 0.63
C THR A 770 -29.13 -11.88 1.60
N LYS A 771 -27.90 -12.41 1.66
CA LYS A 771 -27.47 -13.45 2.61
C LYS A 771 -25.99 -13.35 2.97
N SER A 772 -25.70 -13.53 4.26
CA SER A 772 -24.36 -13.61 4.82
C SER A 772 -23.81 -15.04 4.85
N PHE A 773 -22.48 -15.17 4.81
CA PHE A 773 -21.71 -16.40 5.02
C PHE A 773 -20.38 -16.11 5.71
N GLU A 774 -19.82 -17.12 6.37
CA GLU A 774 -18.52 -17.10 7.04
C GLU A 774 -17.49 -17.86 6.18
N VAL A 775 -16.23 -17.41 6.15
CA VAL A 775 -15.10 -18.17 5.59
C VAL A 775 -14.02 -18.31 6.66
N ALA A 776 -13.90 -19.52 7.22
CA ALA A 776 -12.89 -19.82 8.23
C ALA A 776 -11.59 -20.30 7.57
N PHE A 777 -10.52 -19.52 7.71
CA PHE A 777 -9.17 -19.86 7.26
C PHE A 777 -8.37 -20.49 8.40
N THR A 778 -7.49 -21.43 8.10
CA THR A 778 -6.58 -22.05 9.09
C THR A 778 -5.30 -22.51 8.43
N ARG A 779 -4.15 -22.00 8.87
CA ARG A 779 -2.83 -22.40 8.36
C ARG A 779 -2.53 -23.87 8.71
N THR A 780 -2.30 -24.72 7.72
CA THR A 780 -1.97 -26.15 7.92
C THR A 780 -0.51 -26.48 7.57
N THR A 781 -0.08 -26.20 6.33
CA THR A 781 1.29 -26.47 5.85
C THR A 781 1.89 -25.38 4.97
N ALA A 782 1.18 -24.28 4.73
CA ALA A 782 1.74 -23.12 4.04
C ALA A 782 3.01 -22.63 4.76
N PRO A 783 3.97 -22.01 4.06
CA PRO A 783 5.07 -21.32 4.70
C PRO A 783 4.60 -20.26 5.70
N VAL A 784 5.55 -19.60 6.35
CA VAL A 784 5.27 -18.37 7.11
C VAL A 784 6.02 -17.21 6.46
N ASP A 785 5.42 -16.03 6.55
CA ASP A 785 5.91 -14.80 5.94
C ASP A 785 5.94 -14.86 4.39
N GLU A 786 5.07 -15.71 3.82
CA GLU A 786 4.78 -15.86 2.38
C GLU A 786 3.25 -15.99 2.18
N TYR A 787 2.68 -15.29 1.20
CA TYR A 787 1.23 -15.34 0.93
C TYR A 787 0.80 -16.66 0.26
N ALA A 788 -0.21 -17.31 0.84
CA ALA A 788 -1.04 -18.29 0.16
C ALA A 788 -2.16 -17.58 -0.62
N THR A 789 -2.20 -17.74 -1.94
CA THR A 789 -3.13 -17.05 -2.85
C THR A 789 -4.11 -18.02 -3.52
N GLY A 790 -5.26 -17.53 -3.94
CA GLY A 790 -6.31 -18.38 -4.53
C GLY A 790 -7.62 -17.65 -4.80
N SER A 791 -8.73 -18.40 -4.82
CA SER A 791 -10.06 -17.80 -4.98
C SER A 791 -11.17 -18.61 -4.32
N LEU A 792 -12.20 -17.89 -3.85
CA LEU A 792 -13.53 -18.40 -3.56
C LEU A 792 -14.38 -18.26 -4.83
N THR A 793 -15.14 -19.28 -5.19
CA THR A 793 -16.08 -19.23 -6.33
C THR A 793 -17.44 -19.79 -5.92
N TRP A 794 -18.48 -19.00 -6.15
CA TRP A 794 -19.89 -19.41 -6.06
C TRP A 794 -20.41 -19.77 -7.45
N THR A 795 -20.94 -20.98 -7.62
CA THR A 795 -21.47 -21.46 -8.92
C THR A 795 -22.95 -21.78 -8.82
N SER A 796 -23.77 -21.25 -9.75
CA SER A 796 -25.19 -21.57 -9.90
C SER A 796 -25.43 -22.50 -11.10
N ALA A 797 -26.63 -22.51 -11.69
CA ALA A 797 -26.88 -23.14 -12.99
C ALA A 797 -26.52 -22.23 -14.17
N ASP A 798 -26.48 -20.91 -13.94
CA ASP A 798 -26.45 -19.87 -14.97
C ASP A 798 -25.30 -18.86 -14.74
N HIS A 799 -24.66 -18.86 -13.56
CA HIS A 799 -23.65 -17.87 -13.12
C HIS A 799 -22.43 -18.52 -12.47
N VAL A 800 -21.27 -17.86 -12.63
CA VAL A 800 -20.03 -18.11 -11.87
C VAL A 800 -19.59 -16.78 -11.27
N VAL A 801 -19.45 -16.73 -9.94
CA VAL A 801 -19.12 -15.51 -9.18
C VAL A 801 -17.82 -15.78 -8.45
N ARG A 802 -16.73 -15.13 -8.87
CA ARG A 802 -15.39 -15.34 -8.34
C ARG A 802 -14.98 -14.21 -7.37
N SER A 803 -14.21 -14.56 -6.36
CA SER A 803 -13.59 -13.62 -5.43
C SER A 803 -12.14 -14.05 -5.20
N PRO A 804 -11.13 -13.20 -5.51
CA PRO A 804 -9.74 -13.51 -5.20
C PRO A 804 -9.52 -13.55 -3.69
N VAL A 805 -8.61 -14.40 -3.25
CA VAL A 805 -8.25 -14.60 -1.85
C VAL A 805 -6.73 -14.57 -1.70
N ALA A 806 -6.23 -13.77 -0.75
CA ALA A 806 -4.83 -13.77 -0.34
C ALA A 806 -4.74 -13.88 1.18
N VAL A 807 -3.89 -14.76 1.69
CA VAL A 807 -3.72 -14.99 3.14
C VAL A 807 -2.24 -15.09 3.43
N ASN A 808 -1.70 -14.26 4.31
CA ASN A 808 -0.31 -14.33 4.78
C ASN A 808 -0.26 -14.97 6.17
N PRO A 809 0.15 -16.24 6.29
CA PRO A 809 0.44 -16.82 7.58
C PRO A 809 1.75 -16.24 8.11
N VAL A 810 1.72 -15.46 9.19
CA VAL A 810 2.94 -14.83 9.73
C VAL A 810 3.67 -15.75 10.71
N SER A 811 4.99 -15.59 10.84
CA SER A 811 5.78 -16.29 11.85
C SER A 811 5.35 -15.94 13.28
N ILE A 812 4.98 -14.68 13.52
CA ILE A 812 4.56 -14.14 14.83
C ILE A 812 3.77 -12.84 14.62
N ALA A 813 2.67 -12.66 15.36
CA ALA A 813 2.10 -11.33 15.60
C ALA A 813 2.57 -10.83 16.97
N ALA A 814 3.07 -9.59 17.01
CA ALA A 814 3.59 -8.93 18.20
C ALA A 814 3.14 -7.46 18.21
N PRO A 815 2.96 -6.83 19.39
CA PRO A 815 2.66 -5.40 19.46
C PRO A 815 3.86 -4.59 18.98
N ALA A 816 3.61 -3.51 18.24
CA ALA A 816 4.66 -2.62 17.75
C ALA A 816 5.42 -1.92 18.89
N GLU A 817 4.72 -1.55 19.98
CA GLU A 817 5.33 -1.00 21.20
C GLU A 817 4.65 -1.55 22.47
N VAL A 818 5.42 -1.65 23.55
CA VAL A 818 4.93 -1.72 24.94
C VAL A 818 5.58 -0.62 25.79
N GLN A 819 4.92 -0.22 26.88
CA GLN A 819 5.39 0.85 27.77
C GLN A 819 5.66 0.36 29.21
N GLY A 820 6.74 0.85 29.80
CA GLY A 820 7.20 0.52 31.14
C GLY A 820 7.60 1.75 31.97
N THR A 821 7.75 1.57 33.28
CA THR A 821 8.11 2.68 34.19
C THR A 821 9.09 2.24 35.30
N GLY A 822 9.89 3.19 35.80
CA GLY A 822 10.75 3.02 36.97
C GLY A 822 12.22 2.80 36.64
N ILE A 823 13.14 3.27 37.49
CA ILE A 823 14.59 3.08 37.35
C ILE A 823 15.01 1.59 37.40
N ASP A 824 14.24 0.79 38.12
CA ASP A 824 14.24 -0.67 38.11
C ASP A 824 12.80 -1.09 37.78
N GLY A 825 12.61 -1.95 36.78
CA GLY A 825 11.26 -2.24 36.28
C GLY A 825 11.17 -3.37 35.26
N SER A 826 9.94 -3.65 34.84
CA SER A 826 9.62 -4.67 33.85
C SER A 826 8.24 -4.46 33.22
N VAL A 827 8.06 -4.91 31.98
CA VAL A 827 6.78 -4.99 31.27
C VAL A 827 6.61 -6.37 30.63
N ASP A 828 5.39 -6.90 30.67
CA ASP A 828 5.05 -8.17 30.03
C ASP A 828 4.58 -7.92 28.59
N VAL A 829 5.22 -8.58 27.63
CA VAL A 829 4.90 -8.52 26.19
C VAL A 829 4.23 -9.82 25.79
N THR A 830 2.98 -9.73 25.32
CA THR A 830 2.23 -10.88 24.81
C THR A 830 2.29 -10.90 23.29
N VAL A 831 2.58 -12.07 22.73
CA VAL A 831 2.74 -12.33 21.29
C VAL A 831 1.98 -13.59 20.90
N THR A 832 1.55 -13.68 19.65
CA THR A 832 0.87 -14.88 19.10
C THR A 832 1.73 -15.49 18.00
N PRO A 833 2.46 -16.59 18.26
CA PRO A 833 3.26 -17.26 17.25
C PRO A 833 2.41 -17.96 16.18
N GLY A 834 2.82 -17.89 14.91
CA GLY A 834 2.25 -18.69 13.83
C GLY A 834 2.95 -20.05 13.62
N THR A 835 3.98 -20.33 14.41
CA THR A 835 4.68 -21.63 14.45
C THR A 835 4.82 -22.16 15.88
N THR A 836 5.12 -23.45 16.03
CA THR A 836 5.42 -24.09 17.32
C THR A 836 6.91 -24.42 17.39
N GLY A 837 7.63 -23.91 18.39
CA GLY A 837 9.09 -24.05 18.52
C GLY A 837 9.70 -23.18 19.61
N GLU A 838 11.02 -23.06 19.62
CA GLU A 838 11.76 -22.09 20.46
C GLU A 838 12.05 -20.83 19.62
N ILE A 839 11.48 -19.68 19.98
CA ILE A 839 11.82 -18.39 19.34
C ILE A 839 12.88 -17.70 20.20
N ALA A 840 14.10 -17.56 19.70
CA ALA A 840 15.13 -16.80 20.38
C ALA A 840 14.82 -15.30 20.32
N LEU A 841 14.96 -14.61 21.45
CA LEU A 841 14.70 -13.17 21.56
C LEU A 841 16.03 -12.41 21.66
N THR A 842 16.16 -11.28 20.96
CA THR A 842 17.29 -10.37 21.11
C THR A 842 16.79 -9.07 21.72
N ALA A 843 17.27 -8.72 22.91
CA ALA A 843 17.06 -7.41 23.51
C ALA A 843 18.13 -6.43 23.00
N GLU A 844 17.70 -5.28 22.50
CA GLU A 844 18.52 -4.22 21.92
C GLU A 844 18.13 -2.89 22.60
N GLY A 845 19.10 -2.06 22.99
CA GLY A 845 18.84 -0.97 23.95
C GLY A 845 19.10 -1.41 25.39
N LEU A 846 18.67 -0.64 26.41
CA LEU A 846 17.91 0.61 26.28
C LEU A 846 18.81 1.77 25.84
N ALA A 847 18.29 2.60 24.93
CA ALA A 847 18.88 3.86 24.49
C ALA A 847 18.26 5.03 25.27
N PRO A 848 19.07 5.91 25.91
CA PRO A 848 18.56 7.07 26.62
C PRO A 848 18.03 8.14 25.65
N GLY A 849 16.87 8.70 25.96
CA GLY A 849 16.26 9.81 25.24
C GLY A 849 16.99 11.12 25.51
N VAL A 850 17.45 11.78 24.45
CA VAL A 850 18.14 13.07 24.51
C VAL A 850 17.17 14.19 24.17
N VAL A 851 16.76 14.97 25.18
CA VAL A 851 15.92 16.15 24.99
C VAL A 851 16.69 17.22 24.20
N ILE A 852 16.12 17.67 23.07
CA ILE A 852 16.67 18.74 22.26
C ILE A 852 16.66 20.04 23.08
N PRO A 853 17.82 20.68 23.35
CA PRO A 853 17.88 21.85 24.21
C PRO A 853 17.34 23.09 23.49
N ASN A 854 16.39 23.79 24.13
CA ASN A 854 15.73 24.97 23.59
C ASN A 854 16.74 26.01 23.04
N PRO A 855 16.67 26.37 21.75
CA PRO A 855 17.67 27.22 21.10
C PRO A 855 17.62 28.68 21.56
N LYS A 856 16.54 29.10 22.24
CA LYS A 856 16.32 30.46 22.75
C LYS A 856 16.72 30.59 24.22
N ASP A 857 16.49 29.56 25.04
CA ASP A 857 17.01 29.47 26.41
C ASP A 857 17.41 28.04 26.80
N LYS A 858 18.71 27.75 26.80
CA LYS A 858 19.31 26.46 27.19
C LYS A 858 19.19 26.12 28.69
N ARG A 859 18.32 26.82 29.44
CA ARG A 859 17.92 26.51 30.82
C ARG A 859 16.43 26.19 30.95
N SER A 860 15.66 26.29 29.87
CA SER A 860 14.30 25.78 29.80
C SER A 860 14.34 24.25 29.96
N PRO A 861 13.43 23.64 30.75
CA PRO A 861 13.23 22.19 30.70
C PRO A 861 12.56 21.78 29.37
N PHE A 862 11.71 22.66 28.82
CA PHE A 862 10.99 22.45 27.56
C PHE A 862 11.83 22.87 26.36
N THR A 863 11.89 22.04 25.33
CA THR A 863 12.48 22.32 24.01
C THR A 863 11.83 23.53 23.33
N GLY A 864 10.50 23.62 23.41
CA GLY A 864 9.69 24.65 22.75
C GLY A 864 8.62 25.28 23.65
N SER A 865 8.02 26.36 23.14
CA SER A 865 6.88 27.04 23.75
C SER A 865 6.17 27.86 22.67
N GLY A 866 4.97 27.43 22.28
CA GLY A 866 4.26 27.88 21.08
C GLY A 866 2.80 28.19 21.32
N LYS A 867 2.17 28.90 20.39
CA LYS A 867 0.70 29.11 20.39
C LYS A 867 0.07 28.12 19.43
N ALA A 868 -1.23 27.87 19.58
CA ALA A 868 -2.02 27.25 18.51
C ALA A 868 -1.73 27.94 17.16
N LYS A 869 -1.44 27.11 16.15
CA LYS A 869 -0.94 27.46 14.81
C LYS A 869 0.40 28.18 14.83
N SER A 870 1.41 27.57 15.46
CA SER A 870 2.82 27.99 15.32
C SER A 870 3.83 26.85 15.28
N SER A 871 4.74 26.93 14.31
CA SER A 871 5.75 25.92 13.99
C SER A 871 7.11 26.20 14.64
N PHE A 872 7.86 25.14 14.93
CA PHE A 872 9.21 25.16 15.51
C PHE A 872 10.10 24.13 14.84
N THR A 873 11.30 24.55 14.43
CA THR A 873 12.21 23.73 13.62
C THR A 873 13.54 23.51 14.35
N TYR A 874 13.98 22.25 14.43
CA TYR A 874 15.17 21.80 15.15
C TYR A 874 16.04 20.90 14.25
N PRO A 875 17.27 21.30 13.91
CA PRO A 875 18.18 20.44 13.17
C PRO A 875 18.75 19.36 14.10
N VAL A 876 18.74 18.11 13.62
CA VAL A 876 19.34 16.94 14.25
C VAL A 876 20.27 16.23 13.26
N THR A 877 21.02 15.23 13.71
CA THR A 877 22.00 14.52 12.86
C THR A 877 22.00 13.06 13.25
N VAL A 878 21.61 12.20 12.31
CA VAL A 878 21.50 10.76 12.51
C VAL A 878 22.85 10.12 12.16
N PRO A 879 23.49 9.37 13.07
CA PRO A 879 24.77 8.70 12.83
C PRO A 879 24.64 7.40 12.01
N GLU A 880 25.76 6.91 11.49
CA GLU A 880 25.84 5.61 10.79
C GLU A 880 25.68 4.43 11.75
N GLY A 881 24.95 3.39 11.32
CA GLY A 881 24.89 2.10 12.00
C GLY A 881 23.91 2.02 13.18
N LEU A 882 22.90 2.87 13.21
CA LEU A 882 21.74 2.70 14.09
C LEU A 882 20.79 1.63 13.55
N LEU A 883 20.06 1.00 14.46
CA LEU A 883 18.95 0.09 14.19
C LEU A 883 17.64 0.86 13.99
N ALA A 884 17.49 1.96 14.74
CA ALA A 884 16.43 2.94 14.56
C ALA A 884 16.83 4.29 15.20
N THR A 885 16.33 5.39 14.64
CA THR A 885 16.23 6.67 15.35
C THR A 885 14.75 6.95 15.59
N ARG A 886 14.38 7.27 16.83
CA ARG A 886 13.05 7.75 17.19
C ARG A 886 13.09 9.20 17.65
N ILE A 887 12.07 9.96 17.27
CA ILE A 887 11.82 11.31 17.72
C ILE A 887 10.42 11.31 18.36
N ASP A 888 10.34 11.61 19.66
CA ASP A 888 9.09 11.94 20.34
C ASP A 888 8.96 13.47 20.47
N VAL A 889 7.73 13.98 20.42
CA VAL A 889 7.34 15.25 21.03
C VAL A 889 6.34 14.99 22.15
N ASP A 890 6.51 15.66 23.28
CA ASP A 890 5.66 15.55 24.48
C ASP A 890 5.20 16.93 24.95
N SER A 891 3.92 17.06 25.27
CA SER A 891 3.24 18.30 25.65
C SER A 891 3.04 18.38 27.16
N ALA A 892 3.37 19.53 27.75
CA ALA A 892 3.16 19.81 29.18
C ALA A 892 1.66 19.96 29.62
N ASP A 893 0.71 19.61 28.77
CA ASP A 893 -0.75 19.57 29.00
C ASP A 893 -1.36 18.66 27.91
N ASP A 894 -1.90 17.52 28.34
CA ASP A 894 -2.43 16.42 27.51
C ASP A 894 -3.69 16.82 26.70
N ALA A 895 -4.22 18.03 26.92
CA ALA A 895 -5.32 18.63 26.17
C ALA A 895 -4.86 19.65 25.10
N ALA A 896 -3.57 19.59 24.74
CA ALA A 896 -3.03 20.19 23.53
C ALA A 896 -3.17 19.24 22.33
N ASP A 897 -2.60 19.65 21.20
CA ASP A 897 -2.76 19.05 19.89
C ASP A 897 -1.52 19.51 19.09
N LEU A 898 -0.56 18.60 18.89
CA LEU A 898 0.79 18.88 18.35
C LEU A 898 1.07 17.95 17.17
N ASP A 899 1.47 18.49 16.01
CA ASP A 899 1.97 17.68 14.88
C ASP A 899 3.51 17.53 14.96
N LEU A 900 4.03 16.37 14.56
CA LEU A 900 5.46 16.08 14.40
C LEU A 900 5.79 15.74 12.93
N THR A 901 6.81 16.40 12.39
CA THR A 901 7.35 16.09 11.05
C THR A 901 8.87 15.99 11.12
N VAL A 902 9.45 14.96 10.51
CA VAL A 902 10.89 14.72 10.49
C VAL A 902 11.34 14.57 9.04
N THR A 903 12.34 15.33 8.60
CA THR A 903 12.72 15.43 7.18
C THR A 903 14.23 15.25 7.01
N ARG A 904 14.66 14.29 6.18
CA ARG A 904 16.09 14.14 5.80
C ARG A 904 16.45 15.22 4.80
N LEU A 905 17.62 15.84 4.99
CA LEU A 905 18.17 16.84 4.08
C LEU A 905 19.44 16.35 3.37
N GLU A 906 19.46 16.47 2.05
CA GLU A 906 20.65 16.32 1.21
C GLU A 906 20.91 17.63 0.46
N ASP A 907 22.13 18.18 0.56
CA ASP A 907 22.53 19.52 0.08
C ASP A 907 21.55 20.67 0.46
N GLY A 908 20.76 20.49 1.52
CA GLY A 908 19.76 21.44 2.01
C GLY A 908 18.38 21.35 1.34
N LYS A 909 18.16 20.36 0.47
CA LYS A 909 16.81 19.96 -0.01
C LYS A 909 16.25 18.85 0.87
N ALA A 910 14.94 18.81 1.04
CA ALA A 910 14.25 17.62 1.54
C ALA A 910 14.41 16.48 0.52
N VAL A 911 14.68 15.27 1.00
CA VAL A 911 14.76 14.05 0.17
C VAL A 911 13.91 12.91 0.71
N GLU A 912 13.65 12.86 2.01
CA GLU A 912 12.72 11.94 2.68
C GLU A 912 11.98 12.72 3.78
N GLN A 913 10.73 12.37 4.04
CA GLN A 913 9.91 12.98 5.10
C GLN A 913 9.03 11.93 5.76
N PHE A 914 8.91 12.04 7.08
CA PHE A 914 8.16 11.17 7.97
C PHE A 914 7.27 12.06 8.85
N VAL A 915 6.01 11.68 9.08
CA VAL A 915 5.01 12.54 9.75
C VAL A 915 4.23 11.71 10.77
N SER A 916 3.94 12.30 11.92
CA SER A 916 3.03 11.79 12.95
C SER A 916 2.18 12.99 13.39
N ALA A 917 0.89 12.97 13.06
CA ALA A 917 -0.01 14.13 13.12
C ALA A 917 -1.46 13.68 13.39
N THR A 918 -1.67 13.15 14.60
CA THR A 918 -2.99 12.77 15.11
C THR A 918 -3.56 13.91 15.97
N ALA A 919 -4.76 13.74 16.54
CA ALA A 919 -5.33 14.71 17.48
C ALA A 919 -4.72 14.61 18.91
N SER A 920 -3.46 14.16 19.01
CA SER A 920 -2.75 13.91 20.26
C SER A 920 -1.96 15.14 20.71
N ALA A 921 -1.74 15.24 22.02
CA ALA A 921 -0.78 16.20 22.57
C ALA A 921 0.67 15.74 22.37
N ASP A 922 0.89 14.43 22.17
CA ASP A 922 2.19 13.78 22.06
C ASP A 922 2.26 12.96 20.76
N GLU A 923 3.34 13.06 19.99
CA GLU A 923 3.51 12.41 18.69
C GLU A 923 4.89 11.76 18.56
N SER A 924 5.02 10.73 17.71
CA SER A 924 6.28 9.99 17.59
C SER A 924 6.57 9.48 16.18
N VAL A 925 7.77 9.77 15.68
CA VAL A 925 8.31 9.24 14.43
C VAL A 925 9.45 8.28 14.74
N THR A 926 9.33 7.02 14.33
CA THR A 926 10.42 6.03 14.36
C THR A 926 10.89 5.75 12.94
N ILE A 927 12.20 5.83 12.70
CA ILE A 927 12.84 5.56 11.41
C ILE A 927 13.78 4.37 11.63
N GLU A 928 13.42 3.20 11.12
CA GLU A 928 14.26 1.99 11.17
C GLU A 928 15.40 2.05 10.13
N ASP A 929 16.52 1.37 10.42
CA ASP A 929 17.78 1.36 9.64
C ASP A 929 18.11 2.73 8.96
N PRO A 930 18.10 3.84 9.72
CA PRO A 930 18.02 5.17 9.13
C PRO A 930 19.31 5.56 8.41
N THR A 931 19.16 6.13 7.21
CA THR A 931 20.31 6.62 6.43
C THR A 931 20.97 7.81 7.15
N ALA A 932 22.24 7.65 7.53
CA ALA A 932 22.99 8.67 8.25
C ALA A 932 23.03 10.01 7.49
N GLY A 933 22.78 11.12 8.18
CA GLY A 933 22.66 12.41 7.53
C GLY A 933 22.19 13.55 8.41
N SER A 934 21.96 14.70 7.78
CA SER A 934 21.29 15.84 8.43
C SER A 934 19.79 15.67 8.34
N TYR A 935 19.11 15.80 9.48
CA TYR A 935 17.66 15.74 9.56
C TYR A 935 17.12 17.01 10.22
N VAL A 936 15.85 17.31 9.96
CA VAL A 936 15.14 18.43 10.56
C VAL A 936 13.85 17.92 11.18
N VAL A 937 13.70 18.14 12.48
CA VAL A 937 12.45 17.96 13.20
C VAL A 937 11.67 19.27 13.16
N GLN A 938 10.41 19.21 12.77
CA GLN A 938 9.44 20.28 12.88
C GLN A 938 8.33 19.84 13.84
N VAL A 939 7.97 20.73 14.77
CA VAL A 939 6.80 20.57 15.65
C VAL A 939 5.84 21.72 15.36
N ASP A 940 4.61 21.39 15.02
CA ASP A 940 3.54 22.36 14.80
C ASP A 940 2.54 22.27 15.95
N VAL A 941 2.38 23.37 16.69
CA VAL A 941 1.39 23.42 17.79
C VAL A 941 0.02 23.68 17.16
N PHE A 942 -0.70 22.64 16.73
CA PHE A 942 -1.97 22.76 16.01
C PHE A 942 -3.04 23.46 16.87
N SER A 943 -3.25 22.97 18.09
CA SER A 943 -4.21 23.49 19.08
C SER A 943 -3.63 23.53 20.50
N ILE A 944 -4.27 24.30 21.41
CA ILE A 944 -3.84 24.44 22.81
C ILE A 944 -5.05 24.50 23.75
N PRO A 945 -4.92 24.07 25.03
CA PRO A 945 -6.04 23.99 25.96
C PRO A 945 -6.79 25.31 26.16
N LYS A 946 -8.12 25.24 26.29
CA LYS A 946 -9.02 26.40 26.25
C LYS A 946 -8.84 27.38 27.42
N GLY A 947 -7.95 28.35 27.24
CA GLY A 947 -7.66 29.41 28.21
C GLY A 947 -6.17 29.62 28.47
N THR A 948 -5.30 28.75 27.95
CA THR A 948 -3.86 28.97 27.92
C THR A 948 -3.51 30.07 26.90
N ARG A 949 -2.22 30.39 26.76
CA ARG A 949 -1.71 31.40 25.82
C ARG A 949 -0.59 30.89 24.94
N THR A 950 0.13 29.92 25.46
CA THR A 950 1.14 29.07 24.84
C THR A 950 1.01 27.70 25.45
N GLN A 951 1.44 26.68 24.70
CA GLN A 951 1.74 25.35 25.16
C GLN A 951 3.26 25.18 25.21
N ASP A 952 3.77 24.56 26.26
CA ASP A 952 5.19 24.24 26.43
C ASP A 952 5.39 22.76 26.09
N PHE A 953 6.48 22.41 25.42
CA PHE A 953 6.70 21.04 24.90
C PHE A 953 8.18 20.63 24.86
N THR A 954 8.42 19.33 24.96
CA THR A 954 9.72 18.66 24.89
C THR A 954 9.84 17.89 23.57
N VAL A 955 11.03 17.82 22.99
CA VAL A 955 11.33 16.94 21.83
C VAL A 955 12.53 16.08 22.21
N THR A 956 12.39 14.76 22.09
CA THR A 956 13.34 13.78 22.61
C THR A 956 13.78 12.84 21.49
N THR A 957 15.09 12.74 21.26
CA THR A 957 15.67 11.84 20.24
C THR A 957 16.29 10.61 20.89
N PHE A 958 15.97 9.43 20.38
CA PHE A 958 16.52 8.14 20.81
C PHE A 958 17.28 7.52 19.64
N ASP A 959 18.59 7.30 19.82
CA ASP A 959 19.46 6.66 18.82
C ASP A 959 19.75 5.21 19.25
N LEU A 960 18.98 4.26 18.73
CA LEU A 960 19.04 2.85 19.10
C LEU A 960 20.10 2.13 18.26
N SER A 961 21.02 1.41 18.91
CA SER A 961 22.08 0.65 18.24
C SER A 961 22.37 -0.67 18.95
N THR A 962 23.04 -1.61 18.26
CA THR A 962 23.60 -2.84 18.85
C THR A 962 24.67 -2.61 19.93
N THR A 963 25.07 -1.35 20.17
CA THR A 963 26.06 -0.96 21.19
C THR A 963 25.48 -0.08 22.30
N THR A 964 24.19 0.26 22.23
CA THR A 964 23.50 1.03 23.28
C THR A 964 22.82 0.05 24.22
N ASP A 965 23.34 -0.09 25.45
CA ASP A 965 22.81 -0.96 26.53
C ASP A 965 22.91 -0.19 27.85
N GLU A 966 21.89 0.61 28.14
CA GLU A 966 21.63 1.09 29.50
C GLU A 966 20.55 0.23 30.17
N GLY A 967 20.57 0.19 31.50
CA GLY A 967 19.61 -0.57 32.30
C GLY A 967 19.84 -2.09 32.37
N ALA A 968 20.89 -2.64 31.72
CA ALA A 968 21.11 -4.08 31.61
C ALA A 968 19.87 -4.80 31.06
N PHE A 969 19.40 -4.31 29.91
CA PHE A 969 18.10 -4.66 29.35
C PHE A 969 18.03 -6.14 28.93
N GLN A 970 17.01 -6.85 29.40
CA GLN A 970 16.93 -8.31 29.25
C GLN A 970 15.48 -8.79 29.13
N VAL A 971 15.29 -9.91 28.42
CA VAL A 971 14.00 -10.56 28.18
C VAL A 971 14.00 -12.00 28.71
N SER A 972 12.88 -12.43 29.29
CA SER A 972 12.73 -13.75 29.91
C SER A 972 11.29 -14.28 29.82
N PRO A 973 11.05 -15.55 29.45
CA PRO A 973 12.03 -16.56 29.07
C PRO A 973 12.71 -16.24 27.73
N ASN A 974 13.92 -16.77 27.55
CA ASN A 974 14.67 -16.69 26.29
C ASN A 974 15.48 -18.00 26.11
N PRO A 975 15.22 -18.82 25.07
CA PRO A 975 14.17 -18.65 24.06
C PRO A 975 12.76 -18.68 24.66
N LEU A 976 11.81 -18.14 23.90
CA LEU A 976 10.39 -18.18 24.17
C LEU A 976 9.81 -19.50 23.65
N ASP A 977 9.18 -20.27 24.54
CA ASP A 977 8.39 -21.45 24.18
C ASP A 977 7.15 -21.00 23.41
N ALA A 978 7.19 -21.12 22.08
CA ALA A 978 6.14 -20.74 21.16
C ALA A 978 5.24 -21.93 20.81
N VAL A 979 3.93 -21.70 20.81
CA VAL A 979 2.90 -22.63 20.34
C VAL A 979 2.04 -21.89 19.33
N GLN A 980 1.81 -22.50 18.17
CA GLN A 980 1.04 -21.91 17.07
C GLN A 980 -0.37 -21.52 17.53
N SER A 981 -0.83 -20.34 17.12
CA SER A 981 -2.13 -19.74 17.46
C SER A 981 -2.36 -19.48 18.95
N ALA A 982 -1.37 -19.66 19.83
CA ALA A 982 -1.54 -19.56 21.27
C ALA A 982 -0.75 -18.35 21.82
N PRO A 983 -1.45 -17.32 22.33
CA PRO A 983 -0.80 -16.18 22.97
C PRO A 983 0.14 -16.64 24.09
N THR A 984 1.39 -16.23 24.00
CA THR A 984 2.47 -16.50 24.95
C THR A 984 3.12 -15.18 25.34
N THR A 985 3.80 -15.14 26.49
CA THR A 985 4.23 -13.88 27.11
C THR A 985 5.67 -14.01 27.60
N TYR A 986 6.49 -12.99 27.32
CA TYR A 986 7.79 -12.80 27.94
C TYR A 986 7.83 -11.46 28.67
N THR A 987 8.64 -11.37 29.71
CA THR A 987 8.87 -10.14 30.48
C THR A 987 10.14 -9.48 29.96
N ALA A 988 10.03 -8.24 29.48
CA ALA A 988 11.17 -7.34 29.28
C ALA A 988 11.48 -6.60 30.59
N SER A 989 12.74 -6.44 30.97
CA SER A 989 13.14 -5.88 32.27
C SER A 989 14.48 -5.14 32.25
N TRP A 990 14.65 -4.22 33.20
CA TRP A 990 15.79 -3.31 33.33
C TRP A 990 16.04 -2.94 34.80
N THR A 991 17.26 -2.53 35.13
CA THR A 991 17.70 -2.10 36.46
C THR A 991 18.75 -0.98 36.39
N GLY A 992 18.67 0.00 37.28
CA GLY A 992 19.67 1.06 37.42
C GLY A 992 19.71 2.10 36.30
N LEU A 993 18.58 2.40 35.66
CA LEU A 993 18.46 3.54 34.72
C LEU A 993 18.67 4.89 35.44
N GLU A 994 19.13 5.91 34.71
CA GLU A 994 19.21 7.27 35.26
C GLU A 994 17.79 7.82 35.50
N PRO A 995 17.49 8.48 36.64
CA PRO A 995 16.16 8.98 36.95
C PRO A 995 15.69 10.11 36.03
N GLU A 996 14.37 10.33 35.97
CA GLU A 996 13.72 11.41 35.22
C GLU A 996 14.17 11.44 33.74
N THR A 997 14.39 10.26 33.16
CA THR A 997 14.89 10.05 31.79
C THR A 997 14.02 9.00 31.07
N ALA A 998 13.58 9.33 29.86
CA ALA A 998 12.89 8.41 28.97
C ALA A 998 13.91 7.50 28.25
N TYR A 999 13.52 6.27 27.93
CA TYR A 999 14.37 5.27 27.29
C TYR A 999 13.60 4.50 26.20
N LEU A 1000 14.31 4.05 25.17
CA LEU A 1000 13.77 3.20 24.11
C LEU A 1000 14.63 1.94 23.93
N GLY A 1001 14.00 0.77 23.90
CA GLY A 1001 14.60 -0.48 23.47
C GLY A 1001 13.79 -1.14 22.36
N ARG A 1002 14.32 -2.23 21.83
CA ARG A 1002 13.67 -3.10 20.86
C ARG A 1002 13.92 -4.55 21.23
N VAL A 1003 12.93 -5.42 20.98
CA VAL A 1003 13.06 -6.86 21.11
C VAL A 1003 12.82 -7.47 19.74
N ALA A 1004 13.87 -8.04 19.14
CA ALA A 1004 13.79 -8.68 17.84
C ALA A 1004 13.51 -10.19 17.99
N TYR A 1005 12.60 -10.72 17.17
CA TYR A 1005 12.20 -12.12 17.18
C TYR A 1005 13.01 -12.89 16.12
N SER A 1006 13.91 -13.77 16.58
CA SER A 1006 14.92 -14.39 15.72
C SER A 1006 14.29 -15.24 14.61
N GLY A 1007 14.54 -14.84 13.36
CA GLY A 1007 14.11 -15.57 12.17
C GLY A 1007 12.72 -15.19 11.63
N THR A 1008 12.10 -14.12 12.14
CA THR A 1008 10.74 -13.72 11.75
C THR A 1008 10.63 -12.28 11.18
N GLY A 1009 11.73 -11.53 11.15
CA GLY A 1009 11.74 -10.10 10.77
C GLY A 1009 11.12 -9.14 11.80
N ALA A 1010 10.02 -9.53 12.43
CA ALA A 1010 9.28 -8.74 13.41
C ALA A 1010 10.11 -8.27 14.62
N THR A 1011 9.71 -7.14 15.20
CA THR A 1011 10.24 -6.60 16.46
C THR A 1011 9.12 -6.00 17.33
N THR A 1012 9.41 -5.75 18.62
CA THR A 1012 8.57 -4.94 19.52
C THR A 1012 9.44 -3.86 20.17
N TYR A 1013 9.02 -2.59 20.09
CA TYR A 1013 9.64 -1.51 20.84
C TYR A 1013 9.24 -1.52 22.32
N VAL A 1014 10.15 -1.09 23.19
CA VAL A 1014 9.95 -1.03 24.64
C VAL A 1014 10.31 0.36 25.13
N ARG A 1015 9.31 1.20 25.33
CA ARG A 1015 9.46 2.59 25.79
C ARG A 1015 9.39 2.62 27.33
N VAL A 1016 10.37 3.22 28.00
CA VAL A 1016 10.51 3.16 29.47
C VAL A 1016 10.68 4.56 30.06
N GLU A 1017 9.78 4.97 30.94
CA GLU A 1017 9.89 6.21 31.72
C GLU A 1017 10.49 5.92 33.09
N SER A 1018 11.78 6.23 33.30
CA SER A 1018 12.49 5.85 34.52
C SER A 1018 11.94 6.53 35.78
N GLY A 1019 11.42 7.76 35.64
CA GLY A 1019 10.79 8.53 36.71
C GLY A 1019 11.74 8.92 37.85
N PRO A 1020 11.23 9.58 38.91
CA PRO A 1020 12.04 9.99 40.05
C PRO A 1020 12.41 8.80 40.94
N ILE A 1021 13.61 8.83 41.54
CA ILE A 1021 14.07 7.80 42.48
C ILE A 1021 13.01 7.56 43.58
N PRO A 1022 12.49 6.32 43.73
CA PRO A 1022 11.47 5.98 44.71
C PRO A 1022 11.86 6.39 46.14
N ALA A 1023 10.87 6.86 46.90
CA ALA A 1023 11.08 7.19 48.31
C ALA A 1023 11.38 5.91 49.12
N PRO A 1024 12.44 5.85 49.95
CA PRO A 1024 12.79 4.64 50.70
C PRO A 1024 11.62 4.12 51.55
N VAL A 1025 11.30 2.82 51.43
CA VAL A 1025 10.24 2.17 52.19
C VAL A 1025 10.79 1.62 53.51
N ALA A 1026 9.96 1.65 54.56
CA ALA A 1026 10.29 1.10 55.87
C ALA A 1026 9.77 -0.34 56.01
N THR A 1027 10.67 -1.30 56.15
CA THR A 1027 10.34 -2.72 56.42
C THR A 1027 9.81 -2.94 57.84
N ALA A 1028 10.22 -2.11 58.80
CA ALA A 1028 9.70 -2.13 60.17
C ALA A 1028 9.52 -0.71 60.74
N PRO A 1029 8.39 -0.42 61.43
CA PRO A 1029 8.09 0.92 61.91
C PRO A 1029 8.99 1.37 63.08
N PRO A 1030 9.19 2.68 63.28
CA PRO A 1030 9.86 3.24 64.44
C PRO A 1030 9.22 2.81 65.77
N VAL A 1031 10.04 2.54 66.79
CA VAL A 1031 9.59 2.11 68.12
C VAL A 1031 9.88 3.20 69.15
N ILE A 1032 8.87 3.59 69.94
CA ILE A 1032 9.05 4.49 71.09
C ILE A 1032 9.43 3.67 72.33
N SER A 1033 10.52 4.07 72.97
CA SER A 1033 11.03 3.51 74.23
C SER A 1033 11.10 4.58 75.34
N GLY A 1034 11.19 4.12 76.59
CA GLY A 1034 11.15 4.98 77.79
C GLY A 1034 9.80 4.94 78.51
N THR A 1035 9.67 5.69 79.61
CA THR A 1035 8.44 5.70 80.42
C THR A 1035 7.57 6.92 80.04
N PRO A 1036 6.35 6.73 79.49
CA PRO A 1036 5.51 7.84 79.04
C PRO A 1036 4.80 8.51 80.23
N VAL A 1037 5.56 9.33 80.96
CA VAL A 1037 5.12 10.10 82.13
C VAL A 1037 5.72 11.50 82.06
N VAL A 1038 4.95 12.51 82.43
CA VAL A 1038 5.36 13.93 82.43
C VAL A 1038 6.72 14.13 83.12
N GLY A 1039 7.65 14.76 82.40
CA GLY A 1039 9.01 15.07 82.86
C GLY A 1039 10.05 13.97 82.59
N GLN A 1040 9.65 12.78 82.14
CA GLN A 1040 10.56 11.76 81.61
C GLN A 1040 10.91 12.01 80.14
N THR A 1041 11.89 11.27 79.62
CA THR A 1041 12.29 11.29 78.21
C THR A 1041 11.84 10.01 77.53
N LEU A 1042 11.26 10.14 76.34
CA LEU A 1042 11.00 9.08 75.37
C LEU A 1042 12.07 9.12 74.27
N THR A 1043 12.42 7.96 73.73
CA THR A 1043 13.42 7.78 72.68
C THR A 1043 12.85 6.96 71.54
N ALA A 1044 12.95 7.45 70.31
CA ALA A 1044 12.56 6.76 69.09
C ALA A 1044 13.73 5.95 68.52
N SER A 1045 13.46 4.76 67.98
CA SER A 1045 14.34 4.16 66.94
C SER A 1045 14.06 4.80 65.57
N THR A 1046 14.85 4.43 64.56
CA THR A 1046 14.67 4.83 63.16
C THR A 1046 13.60 4.04 62.43
N GLY A 1047 13.24 2.85 62.92
CA GLY A 1047 12.69 1.78 62.08
C GLY A 1047 13.78 1.06 61.27
N GLU A 1048 13.37 0.06 60.50
CA GLU A 1048 14.18 -0.67 59.50
C GLU A 1048 13.67 -0.30 58.11
N TRP A 1049 14.57 -0.23 57.12
CA TRP A 1049 14.33 0.37 55.80
C TRP A 1049 15.04 -0.44 54.71
N GLU A 1050 14.52 -0.39 53.49
CA GLU A 1050 15.02 -1.19 52.36
C GLU A 1050 16.33 -0.65 51.76
N ALA A 1051 16.58 0.66 51.91
CA ALA A 1051 17.77 1.33 51.40
C ALA A 1051 18.79 1.65 52.51
N GLU A 1052 20.08 1.51 52.20
CA GLU A 1052 21.19 1.91 53.08
C GLU A 1052 21.54 3.41 52.96
N GLY A 1053 22.46 3.89 53.80
CA GLY A 1053 23.02 5.26 53.71
C GLY A 1053 22.09 6.41 54.13
N LEU A 1054 20.86 6.11 54.57
CA LEU A 1054 19.81 7.10 54.84
C LEU A 1054 20.12 8.04 56.03
N ALA A 1055 19.76 9.31 55.87
CA ALA A 1055 19.80 10.33 56.91
C ALA A 1055 18.42 10.51 57.56
N PHE A 1056 18.33 10.30 58.88
CA PHE A 1056 17.05 10.30 59.59
C PHE A 1056 16.73 11.62 60.31
N SER A 1057 15.49 12.08 60.18
CA SER A 1057 14.90 13.17 60.97
C SER A 1057 13.59 12.73 61.62
N TYR A 1058 13.11 13.49 62.60
CA TYR A 1058 12.01 13.10 63.48
C TYR A 1058 11.00 14.25 63.62
N GLN A 1059 9.72 13.93 63.83
CA GLN A 1059 8.73 14.86 64.35
C GLN A 1059 7.78 14.12 65.30
N TRP A 1060 7.69 14.57 66.55
CA TRP A 1060 6.79 13.99 67.55
C TRP A 1060 5.40 14.60 67.48
N TYR A 1061 4.36 13.81 67.72
CA TYR A 1061 2.95 14.21 67.67
C TYR A 1061 2.25 13.92 69.00
N ALA A 1062 1.17 14.65 69.28
CA ALA A 1062 0.25 14.34 70.39
C ALA A 1062 -1.21 14.43 69.92
N ASP A 1063 -1.98 13.35 70.10
CA ASP A 1063 -3.32 13.16 69.51
C ASP A 1063 -3.34 13.48 67.99
N GLY A 1064 -2.32 13.02 67.25
CA GLY A 1064 -2.17 13.28 65.81
C GLY A 1064 -1.74 14.71 65.43
N LYS A 1065 -1.43 15.60 66.39
CA LYS A 1065 -1.00 16.99 66.12
C LYS A 1065 0.49 17.20 66.39
N PRO A 1066 1.25 17.83 65.48
CA PRO A 1066 2.70 17.96 65.63
C PRO A 1066 3.09 18.83 66.82
N LEU A 1067 4.06 18.35 67.60
CA LEU A 1067 4.63 19.07 68.73
C LEU A 1067 5.74 20.00 68.22
N ALA A 1068 5.44 21.30 68.17
CA ALA A 1068 6.34 22.32 67.63
C ALA A 1068 7.76 22.24 68.23
N GLY A 1069 8.77 22.19 67.35
CA GLY A 1069 10.19 22.11 67.71
C GLY A 1069 10.65 20.78 68.33
N GLN A 1070 9.78 19.76 68.42
CA GLN A 1070 10.15 18.43 68.93
C GLN A 1070 10.59 17.53 67.77
N THR A 1071 11.79 17.80 67.25
CA THR A 1071 12.32 17.19 66.00
C THR A 1071 13.56 16.31 66.19
N ARG A 1072 13.81 15.87 67.43
CA ARG A 1072 14.96 15.00 67.78
C ARG A 1072 14.49 13.56 67.99
N ALA A 1073 15.41 12.61 67.89
CA ALA A 1073 15.18 11.21 68.30
C ALA A 1073 14.74 11.02 69.76
N THR A 1074 14.81 12.07 70.59
CA THR A 1074 14.33 12.08 71.97
C THR A 1074 13.35 13.23 72.22
N TYR A 1075 12.28 12.94 72.96
CA TYR A 1075 11.28 13.91 73.39
C TYR A 1075 11.11 13.88 74.91
N ARG A 1076 11.22 15.04 75.58
CA ARG A 1076 10.95 15.15 77.00
C ARG A 1076 9.48 15.53 77.25
N VAL A 1077 8.73 14.62 77.86
CA VAL A 1077 7.27 14.67 77.97
C VAL A 1077 6.81 15.91 78.73
N SER A 1078 6.10 16.79 78.04
CA SER A 1078 5.54 18.04 78.58
C SER A 1078 4.31 17.78 79.46
N PRO A 1079 4.05 18.60 80.50
CA PRO A 1079 2.74 18.60 81.19
C PRO A 1079 1.56 18.86 80.24
N SER A 1080 1.77 19.58 79.14
CA SER A 1080 0.73 19.90 78.14
C SER A 1080 0.29 18.72 77.27
N VAL A 1081 0.94 17.56 77.39
CA VAL A 1081 0.56 16.32 76.68
C VAL A 1081 0.15 15.18 77.62
N ALA A 1082 -0.10 15.47 78.90
CA ALA A 1082 -0.58 14.47 79.84
C ALA A 1082 -1.96 13.92 79.44
N GLY A 1083 -2.11 12.60 79.40
CA GLY A 1083 -3.33 11.91 78.96
C GLY A 1083 -3.48 11.74 77.44
N LYS A 1084 -2.52 12.21 76.64
CA LYS A 1084 -2.54 12.13 75.17
C LYS A 1084 -1.86 10.88 74.63
N SER A 1085 -2.23 10.45 73.43
CA SER A 1085 -1.42 9.52 72.65
C SER A 1085 -0.22 10.25 72.04
N ILE A 1086 0.96 9.63 72.06
CA ILE A 1086 2.19 10.15 71.46
C ILE A 1086 2.65 9.16 70.40
N THR A 1087 2.89 9.68 69.20
CA THR A 1087 3.59 8.99 68.10
C THR A 1087 4.79 9.83 67.66
N VAL A 1088 5.69 9.20 66.92
CA VAL A 1088 6.78 9.89 66.21
C VAL A 1088 6.74 9.47 64.75
N VAL A 1089 6.83 10.45 63.85
CA VAL A 1089 7.14 10.20 62.44
C VAL A 1089 8.66 10.29 62.30
N VAL A 1090 9.27 9.25 61.73
CA VAL A 1090 10.64 9.28 61.24
C VAL A 1090 10.61 9.51 59.75
N THR A 1091 11.37 10.48 59.28
CA THR A 1091 11.57 10.76 57.85
C THR A 1091 12.99 10.34 57.48
N ALA A 1092 13.12 9.37 56.58
CA ALA A 1092 14.39 8.87 56.07
C ALA A 1092 14.69 9.54 54.73
N LYS A 1093 15.80 10.26 54.66
CA LYS A 1093 16.24 10.95 53.45
C LYS A 1093 17.44 10.23 52.81
N PRO A 1094 17.34 9.77 51.54
CA PRO A 1094 18.48 9.30 50.75
C PRO A 1094 19.39 10.47 50.30
N ALA A 1095 20.53 10.15 49.69
CA ALA A 1095 21.47 11.16 49.18
C ALA A 1095 20.88 12.01 48.04
N ALA A 1096 20.18 11.35 47.11
CA ALA A 1096 19.34 11.92 46.06
C ALA A 1096 17.97 11.20 46.07
N GLY A 1097 16.93 11.79 45.48
CA GLY A 1097 15.58 11.23 45.49
C GLY A 1097 14.67 11.71 46.64
N LEU A 1098 13.46 11.16 46.67
CA LEU A 1098 12.41 11.51 47.64
C LEU A 1098 12.68 10.93 49.04
N SER A 1099 12.09 11.54 50.07
CA SER A 1099 12.27 11.11 51.46
C SER A 1099 11.08 10.29 51.95
N GLY A 1100 11.33 9.04 52.35
CA GLY A 1100 10.31 8.15 52.91
C GLY A 1100 9.92 8.54 54.35
N THR A 1101 8.73 8.14 54.78
CA THR A 1101 8.26 8.39 56.16
C THR A 1101 7.59 7.17 56.79
N ALA A 1102 7.93 6.88 58.05
CA ALA A 1102 7.32 5.82 58.83
C ALA A 1102 6.85 6.37 60.19
N THR A 1103 5.69 5.92 60.65
CA THR A 1103 5.09 6.37 61.93
C THR A 1103 5.19 5.27 62.97
N SER A 1104 5.52 5.63 64.21
CA SER A 1104 5.54 4.68 65.32
C SER A 1104 4.15 4.26 65.77
N GLU A 1105 4.08 3.11 66.43
CA GLU A 1105 2.99 2.80 67.35
C GLU A 1105 2.82 3.86 68.44
N ALA A 1106 1.61 3.97 68.97
CA ALA A 1106 1.21 5.06 69.86
C ALA A 1106 1.39 4.73 71.34
N VAL A 1107 2.12 5.57 72.09
CA VAL A 1107 2.27 5.45 73.56
C VAL A 1107 1.47 6.53 74.29
N VAL A 1108 0.64 6.13 75.25
CA VAL A 1108 -0.19 7.08 76.02
C VAL A 1108 0.60 7.66 77.20
N VAL A 1109 0.67 8.99 77.29
CA VAL A 1109 1.29 9.68 78.44
C VAL A 1109 0.38 9.56 79.65
N LYS A 1110 0.83 8.82 80.66
CA LYS A 1110 0.06 8.60 81.88
C LYS A 1110 -0.09 9.88 82.69
N LEU A 1111 -1.32 10.16 83.10
CA LEU A 1111 -1.71 11.30 83.93
C LEU A 1111 -1.09 11.17 85.33
N ALA A 1112 -0.70 12.31 85.92
CA ALA A 1112 -0.21 12.33 87.29
C ALA A 1112 -1.34 11.96 88.26
N SER A 1113 -1.16 10.88 89.02
CA SER A 1113 -2.06 10.49 90.10
C SER A 1113 -1.62 11.10 91.44
N THR A 1114 -2.57 11.20 92.36
CA THR A 1114 -2.37 11.61 93.75
C THR A 1114 -2.97 10.55 94.66
N VAL A 1115 -2.21 10.07 95.64
CA VAL A 1115 -2.68 9.05 96.60
C VAL A 1115 -2.84 9.69 97.96
N THR A 1116 -4.07 9.68 98.47
CA THR A 1116 -4.44 10.29 99.75
C THR A 1116 -4.85 9.22 100.74
N VAL A 1117 -4.15 9.16 101.87
CA VAL A 1117 -4.45 8.26 103.00
C VAL A 1117 -5.27 8.99 104.06
N GLY A 1118 -6.44 8.44 104.38
CA GLY A 1118 -7.26 8.78 105.54
C GLY A 1118 -7.26 7.64 106.57
N LEU A 1119 -7.04 7.98 107.84
CA LEU A 1119 -7.12 7.04 108.97
C LEU A 1119 -8.31 7.41 109.85
N LYS A 1120 -9.20 6.46 110.14
CA LYS A 1120 -10.31 6.66 111.08
C LYS A 1120 -10.49 5.47 112.03
N PRO A 1121 -10.39 5.68 113.36
CA PRO A 1121 -9.72 6.80 114.01
C PRO A 1121 -8.19 6.73 113.79
N SER A 1122 -7.49 7.87 113.83
CA SER A 1122 -6.01 7.91 113.73
C SER A 1122 -5.30 7.64 115.07
N VAL A 1123 -6.07 7.55 116.15
CA VAL A 1123 -5.64 7.13 117.48
C VAL A 1123 -6.55 6.00 117.96
N VAL A 1124 -5.97 4.90 118.43
CA VAL A 1124 -6.67 3.69 118.89
C VAL A 1124 -6.09 3.21 120.22
N THR A 1125 -6.83 2.42 121.00
CA THR A 1125 -6.25 1.52 122.02
C THR A 1125 -5.70 0.25 121.35
N SER A 1126 -4.89 -0.56 122.03
CA SER A 1126 -4.39 -1.84 121.48
C SER A 1126 -5.46 -2.96 121.37
N THR A 1127 -6.74 -2.62 121.45
CA THR A 1127 -7.91 -3.49 121.20
C THR A 1127 -8.86 -2.91 120.16
N GLN A 1128 -8.65 -1.67 119.73
CA GLN A 1128 -9.44 -1.01 118.69
C GLN A 1128 -8.77 -1.17 117.32
N LYS A 1129 -9.58 -1.40 116.30
CA LYS A 1129 -9.15 -1.39 114.90
C LYS A 1129 -9.25 0.02 114.32
N ALA A 1130 -8.40 0.33 113.34
CA ALA A 1130 -8.49 1.52 112.53
C ALA A 1130 -8.77 1.14 111.07
N VAL A 1131 -9.59 1.92 110.37
CA VAL A 1131 -9.80 1.76 108.92
C VAL A 1131 -8.88 2.73 108.19
N VAL A 1132 -8.06 2.20 107.28
CA VAL A 1132 -7.41 2.99 106.24
C VAL A 1132 -8.39 3.14 105.09
N THR A 1133 -8.68 4.38 104.70
CA THR A 1133 -9.27 4.69 103.39
C THR A 1133 -8.19 5.32 102.53
N VAL A 1134 -7.95 4.74 101.37
CA VAL A 1134 -7.13 5.35 100.33
C VAL A 1134 -8.05 5.93 99.26
N LYS A 1135 -7.80 7.16 98.81
CA LYS A 1135 -8.29 7.61 97.50
C LYS A 1135 -7.11 7.82 96.57
N VAL A 1136 -7.18 7.28 95.36
CA VAL A 1136 -6.35 7.67 94.23
C VAL A 1136 -7.19 8.63 93.36
N ASP A 1137 -6.64 9.81 93.08
CA ASP A 1137 -7.31 10.89 92.35
C ASP A 1137 -6.38 11.40 91.25
N SER A 1138 -6.92 11.74 90.07
CA SER A 1138 -6.16 12.26 88.94
C SER A 1138 -7.02 13.17 88.06
N ALA A 1139 -6.43 13.75 87.02
CA ALA A 1139 -7.16 14.54 86.03
C ALA A 1139 -7.90 13.69 84.96
N ALA A 1140 -7.99 12.37 85.15
CA ALA A 1140 -8.69 11.48 84.23
C ALA A 1140 -10.22 11.61 84.32
N LYS A 1141 -10.93 11.41 83.22
CA LYS A 1141 -12.41 11.41 83.18
C LYS A 1141 -13.02 10.17 83.85
N ALA A 1142 -12.29 9.07 83.89
CA ALA A 1142 -12.62 7.86 84.66
C ALA A 1142 -11.72 7.80 85.91
N ALA A 1143 -12.25 7.29 87.01
CA ALA A 1143 -11.48 7.16 88.24
C ALA A 1143 -10.33 6.14 88.10
N PRO A 1144 -9.15 6.36 88.74
CA PRO A 1144 -8.04 5.42 88.71
C PRO A 1144 -8.41 4.03 89.23
N THR A 1145 -7.92 2.99 88.55
CA THR A 1145 -8.32 1.58 88.76
C THR A 1145 -7.16 0.71 89.24
N GLY A 1146 -7.45 -0.51 89.70
CA GLY A 1146 -6.47 -1.49 90.16
C GLY A 1146 -6.32 -1.57 91.68
N THR A 1147 -5.14 -1.97 92.16
CA THR A 1147 -4.82 -2.12 93.59
C THR A 1147 -3.84 -1.05 94.07
N VAL A 1148 -3.93 -0.72 95.36
CA VAL A 1148 -2.96 0.10 96.08
C VAL A 1148 -2.40 -0.72 97.24
N VAL A 1149 -1.07 -0.73 97.38
CA VAL A 1149 -0.38 -1.38 98.49
C VAL A 1149 -0.33 -0.39 99.66
N VAL A 1150 -0.99 -0.71 100.77
CA VAL A 1150 -0.98 0.05 102.02
C VAL A 1150 0.00 -0.58 102.99
N GLU A 1151 1.02 0.17 103.37
CA GLU A 1151 2.04 -0.26 104.34
C GLU A 1151 1.75 0.35 105.71
N VAL A 1152 1.89 -0.44 106.77
CA VAL A 1152 1.70 -0.02 108.17
C VAL A 1152 2.90 -0.51 108.99
N GLY A 1153 3.94 0.33 109.08
CA GLY A 1153 5.20 -0.05 109.71
C GLY A 1153 5.96 -1.11 108.90
N SER A 1154 5.79 -2.38 109.26
CA SER A 1154 6.35 -3.55 108.57
C SER A 1154 5.34 -4.33 107.75
N ASP A 1155 4.05 -4.08 107.97
CA ASP A 1155 2.98 -4.92 107.45
C ASP A 1155 2.42 -4.30 106.17
N SER A 1156 1.95 -5.14 105.24
CA SER A 1156 1.49 -4.71 103.92
C SER A 1156 0.12 -5.29 103.60
N TYR A 1157 -0.74 -4.46 102.99
CA TYR A 1157 -2.12 -4.77 102.67
C TYR A 1157 -2.44 -4.32 101.25
N GLU A 1158 -2.81 -5.24 100.36
CA GLU A 1158 -3.36 -4.87 99.06
C GLU A 1158 -4.80 -4.39 99.19
N VAL A 1159 -5.13 -3.29 98.52
CA VAL A 1159 -6.44 -2.63 98.59
C VAL A 1159 -6.92 -2.32 97.19
N THR A 1160 -7.91 -3.07 96.70
CA THR A 1160 -8.57 -2.80 95.42
C THR A 1160 -9.37 -1.49 95.50
N LEU A 1161 -9.30 -0.70 94.43
CA LEU A 1161 -10.08 0.54 94.29
C LEU A 1161 -11.49 0.26 93.77
N ASP A 1162 -12.47 1.00 94.31
CA ASP A 1162 -13.84 1.04 93.80
C ASP A 1162 -13.96 1.92 92.54
N ALA A 1163 -15.17 2.01 91.97
CA ALA A 1163 -15.48 2.85 90.81
C ALA A 1163 -15.29 4.37 91.05
N ASN A 1164 -14.96 4.80 92.27
CA ASN A 1164 -14.66 6.18 92.66
C ASN A 1164 -13.15 6.37 92.95
N GLY A 1165 -12.29 5.41 92.58
CA GLY A 1165 -10.86 5.43 92.89
C GLY A 1165 -10.56 5.29 94.38
N THR A 1166 -11.48 4.71 95.16
CA THR A 1166 -11.40 4.64 96.62
C THR A 1166 -11.29 3.20 97.11
N GLY A 1167 -10.24 2.89 97.87
CA GLY A 1167 -10.02 1.60 98.52
C GLY A 1167 -10.14 1.70 100.03
N ARG A 1168 -10.50 0.60 100.71
CA ARG A 1168 -10.49 0.51 102.18
C ARG A 1168 -9.94 -0.81 102.70
N VAL A 1169 -9.15 -0.75 103.76
CA VAL A 1169 -8.74 -1.90 104.56
C VAL A 1169 -8.97 -1.62 106.04
N GLU A 1170 -9.55 -2.59 106.74
CA GLU A 1170 -9.66 -2.59 108.20
C GLU A 1170 -8.39 -3.24 108.78
N LEU A 1171 -7.63 -2.47 109.55
CA LEU A 1171 -6.39 -2.95 110.14
C LEU A 1171 -6.64 -3.87 111.34
N PRO A 1172 -5.76 -4.87 111.58
CA PRO A 1172 -5.78 -5.64 112.82
C PRO A 1172 -5.47 -4.75 114.05
N ALA A 1173 -5.65 -5.30 115.25
CA ALA A 1173 -5.23 -4.62 116.47
C ALA A 1173 -3.70 -4.61 116.57
N TYR A 1174 -3.12 -3.41 116.66
CA TYR A 1174 -1.68 -3.20 116.76
C TYR A 1174 -1.19 -3.13 118.21
N ALA A 1175 0.10 -3.40 118.42
CA ALA A 1175 0.76 -3.15 119.71
C ALA A 1175 0.92 -1.64 119.97
N LYS A 1176 1.19 -1.26 121.23
CA LYS A 1176 1.40 0.14 121.61
C LYS A 1176 2.61 0.73 120.87
N GLY A 1177 2.37 1.65 119.94
CA GLY A 1177 3.40 2.27 119.10
C GLY A 1177 2.85 3.41 118.25
N ARG A 1178 3.71 3.96 117.37
CA ARG A 1178 3.31 4.91 116.32
C ARG A 1178 3.79 4.36 114.99
N TYR A 1179 2.85 3.95 114.16
CA TYR A 1179 3.12 3.30 112.88
C TYR A 1179 2.99 4.32 111.75
N THR A 1180 4.00 4.40 110.88
CA THR A 1180 3.90 5.12 109.61
C THR A 1180 2.92 4.37 108.71
N VAL A 1181 2.03 5.11 108.04
CA VAL A 1181 1.08 4.56 107.07
C VAL A 1181 1.30 5.23 105.71
N THR A 1182 1.71 4.44 104.72
CA THR A 1182 1.92 4.84 103.32
C THR A 1182 1.02 4.04 102.41
N ALA A 1183 0.69 4.58 101.24
CA ALA A 1183 -0.08 3.90 100.21
C ALA A 1183 0.58 4.10 98.85
N THR A 1184 1.01 3.01 98.21
CA THR A 1184 1.72 2.99 96.93
C THR A 1184 0.83 2.41 95.85
N TYR A 1185 0.43 3.26 94.91
CA TYR A 1185 -0.34 2.91 93.73
C TYR A 1185 0.61 2.60 92.56
N ALA A 1186 0.43 1.45 91.92
CA ALA A 1186 1.28 1.00 90.80
C ALA A 1186 0.99 1.75 89.47
N GLY A 1187 -0.11 2.50 89.40
CA GLY A 1187 -0.62 3.04 88.13
C GLY A 1187 -1.55 2.06 87.41
N ASP A 1188 -2.25 2.56 86.40
CA ASP A 1188 -3.05 1.77 85.46
C ASP A 1188 -2.72 2.16 84.01
N ALA A 1189 -3.60 1.89 83.04
CA ALA A 1189 -3.38 2.27 81.65
C ALA A 1189 -3.26 3.79 81.44
N ALA A 1190 -4.04 4.59 82.19
CA ALA A 1190 -4.13 6.03 82.03
C ALA A 1190 -3.39 6.84 83.11
N ASN A 1191 -3.10 6.23 84.27
CA ASN A 1191 -2.61 6.90 85.47
C ASN A 1191 -1.22 6.42 85.87
N ALA A 1192 -0.32 7.35 86.21
CA ALA A 1192 1.04 7.06 86.62
C ALA A 1192 1.11 6.52 88.06
N ALA A 1193 2.15 5.72 88.35
CA ALA A 1193 2.44 5.22 89.70
C ALA A 1193 2.72 6.36 90.69
N ARG A 1194 2.30 6.19 91.95
CA ARG A 1194 2.49 7.21 92.99
C ARG A 1194 2.39 6.63 94.41
N THR A 1195 3.26 7.08 95.30
CA THR A 1195 3.14 6.85 96.75
C THR A 1195 2.57 8.10 97.45
N SER A 1196 1.73 7.88 98.46
CA SER A 1196 1.17 8.93 99.31
C SER A 1196 2.22 9.60 100.19
N SER A 1197 1.96 10.83 100.64
CA SER A 1197 2.64 11.33 101.84
C SER A 1197 2.31 10.44 103.06
N PRO A 1198 3.25 10.21 103.98
CA PRO A 1198 3.00 9.35 105.14
C PRO A 1198 1.96 9.96 106.09
N LYS A 1199 1.10 9.10 106.62
CA LYS A 1199 0.27 9.34 107.81
C LYS A 1199 0.82 8.56 108.99
N TYR A 1200 0.20 8.73 110.16
CA TYR A 1200 0.60 8.01 111.37
C TYR A 1200 -0.63 7.48 112.12
N LEU A 1201 -0.63 6.18 112.39
CA LEU A 1201 -1.53 5.53 113.34
C LEU A 1201 -0.85 5.53 114.72
N SER A 1202 -1.51 6.04 115.75
CA SER A 1202 -0.98 6.04 117.12
C SER A 1202 -1.78 5.12 118.03
N VAL A 1203 -1.10 4.15 118.64
CA VAL A 1203 -1.72 3.13 119.49
C VAL A 1203 -1.39 3.41 120.94
N SER A 1204 -2.43 3.74 121.71
CA SER A 1204 -2.40 3.94 123.16
C SER A 1204 -2.58 2.60 123.91
N ARG A 1205 -2.55 2.66 125.25
CA ARG A 1205 -3.10 1.59 126.08
C ARG A 1205 -4.62 1.65 126.02
#